data_AF-A0A3N0CFX7-F1
#
_entry.id   AF-A0A3N0CFX7-F1
#
_cell.length_a   1.000
_cell.length_b   1.000
_cell.length_c   1.000
_cell.angle_alpha   90.00
_cell.angle_beta   90.00
_cell.angle_gamma   90.00
#
_symmetry.space_group_name_H-M   'P 1'
#
loop_
_entity.id
_entity.type
_entity.pdbx_description
1 polymer ?
#
loop_
_entity_poly.entity_id
_entity_poly.type
_entity_poly.pdbx_seq_one_letter_code
_entity_poly.pdbx_strand_id
1 'polypeptide(L)'
;MGVRLFTVASLASVGLVSVAFTSPASAATNKIITVDSLAWAADATSGDEVCATAADECTLMAAVQTANETAADPAYDGIEIVFDDGLSGQVTLPNAGPVMASTSFSVTAAVNDYTDPFGSFLVVNAAQPVTIDFDDRIQLISDGDAGYAGITIKSRDVTLTNFSNIRAGESGVLVAGKNATISNGSFSDPGSVIQEAGISLTDGADGTTIDNVVFDSNFRFGIYVDDCSTVKNTTVTGSTFQATEQWGDIWVEFGCSDADQTVVSNFTVDDSTFSSTGIWSSIGLRENSTETDFVVKDSEFTGADEEVLYLFDTMTTDGLTLEGNTFTGTRPVWNEEGNATHTDTRIVDNTFTEQLAHSIVMRNAKHVDNVISGNSFLKQRVGINTTIWLTRQAGRGDVGNVVEDNLFDQGAPGDPASQDPNRWAIFGELDADAPGGNSGWSLLNNRIDNYGNGGSDAPIRIAFAGTKVLGNTYGQNTQGTTVAEESELGGNWFVWNVGTANARIQTWRPAKARFTGGKVSFDVAPVDNGQPQPTPPVNLHVYWTADDNAEEYLGKIENVTAAGRVSIPTTHNSGFVRIQTEGGASGFTSQYSGVAEVLGDTDGDGIADADEVALGTDPNKADTDGDGLSDGVEITGPGLCTTGTNPLKKDSDGDGLGDGAEVKGITINQVVTTLAGRPRAGKKIGLVSTNPCAADTDKDGLTDKQEVTGSKIKQRVHRSKKNGGWYTIGLRKTNPLVKDTDRDGLTDKQEITGSANKTKKAQRKSDPTRADTDWGGARDGAEVRYGSDPAYAGKRKPGARTSSVAD
;
A
#
# COMPACT_ATOMS: atom_id res chain seq x y z
N MET A 1 -20.40 32.86 -13.26
CA MET A 1 -19.55 34.05 -13.52
C MET A 1 -18.16 33.72 -13.00
N GLY A 2 -17.16 33.58 -13.89
CA GLY A 2 -15.75 33.40 -13.52
C GLY A 2 -15.20 31.97 -13.56
N VAL A 3 -14.91 31.46 -14.77
CA VAL A 3 -13.97 30.34 -15.01
C VAL A 3 -12.56 30.94 -15.10
N ARG A 4 -11.58 30.40 -14.36
CA ARG A 4 -10.15 30.73 -14.52
C ARG A 4 -9.48 29.65 -15.36
N LEU A 5 -9.07 30.03 -16.56
CA LEU A 5 -8.23 29.26 -17.47
C LEU A 5 -6.75 29.44 -17.08
N PHE A 6 -5.98 28.34 -17.12
CA PHE A 6 -4.53 28.35 -17.12
C PHE A 6 -3.99 28.95 -18.43
N THR A 7 -3.09 29.93 -18.32
CA THR A 7 -2.34 30.50 -19.45
C THR A 7 -1.02 29.74 -19.62
N VAL A 8 -0.88 29.06 -20.76
CA VAL A 8 0.41 28.63 -21.32
C VAL A 8 0.97 29.82 -22.10
N ALA A 9 2.14 30.32 -21.72
CA ALA A 9 2.82 31.38 -22.47
C ALA A 9 3.59 30.76 -23.64
N SER A 10 3.03 30.88 -24.85
CA SER A 10 3.79 30.75 -26.09
C SER A 10 4.42 32.12 -26.41
N LEU A 11 5.75 32.20 -26.38
CA LEU A 11 6.50 33.35 -26.85
C LEU A 11 6.95 33.07 -28.29
N ALA A 12 6.27 33.71 -29.24
CA ALA A 12 6.69 33.80 -30.63
C ALA A 12 7.88 34.76 -30.76
N SER A 13 9.02 34.26 -31.17
CA SER A 13 10.17 35.06 -31.62
C SER A 13 10.12 35.23 -33.14
N VAL A 14 10.25 36.48 -33.56
CA VAL A 14 10.27 36.96 -34.95
C VAL A 14 11.48 36.38 -35.68
N GLY A 15 11.23 35.55 -36.70
CA GLY A 15 12.27 35.02 -37.57
C GLY A 15 12.87 36.11 -38.45
N LEU A 16 14.12 36.48 -38.18
CA LEU A 16 15.02 37.05 -39.17
C LEU A 16 15.43 35.92 -40.12
N VAL A 17 14.97 35.99 -41.37
CA VAL A 17 15.42 35.10 -42.43
C VAL A 17 16.84 35.52 -42.82
N SER A 18 17.83 34.97 -42.12
CA SER A 18 19.18 34.84 -42.66
C SER A 18 19.17 33.62 -43.59
N VAL A 19 19.22 33.87 -44.89
CA VAL A 19 19.46 32.83 -45.89
C VAL A 19 20.88 32.30 -45.66
N ALA A 20 21.00 31.25 -44.85
CA ALA A 20 22.20 30.44 -44.79
C ALA A 20 22.30 29.74 -46.15
N PHE A 21 23.37 29.99 -46.89
CA PHE A 21 23.80 29.08 -47.93
C PHE A 21 24.05 27.74 -47.23
N THR A 22 23.11 26.79 -47.36
CA THR A 22 23.38 25.40 -47.04
C THR A 22 24.41 24.92 -48.06
N SER A 23 25.67 24.84 -47.64
CA SER A 23 26.58 23.87 -48.24
C SER A 23 25.91 22.50 -48.16
N PRO A 24 26.02 21.64 -49.19
CA PRO A 24 25.55 20.28 -49.07
C PRO A 24 26.23 19.68 -47.83
N ALA A 25 25.45 19.09 -46.93
CA ALA A 25 26.00 18.23 -45.90
C ALA A 25 26.81 17.17 -46.64
N SER A 26 28.13 17.18 -46.47
CA SER A 26 28.93 16.01 -46.78
C SER A 26 28.31 14.87 -45.98
N ALA A 27 27.99 13.74 -46.62
CA ALA A 27 27.71 12.54 -45.87
C ALA A 27 28.91 12.33 -44.94
N ALA A 28 28.64 12.02 -43.67
CA ALA A 28 29.63 11.48 -42.77
C ALA A 28 30.34 10.34 -43.50
N THR A 29 31.61 10.51 -43.83
CA THR A 29 32.42 9.46 -44.46
C THR A 29 33.52 9.12 -43.48
N ASN A 30 33.59 7.85 -43.11
CA ASN A 30 34.73 7.32 -42.38
C ASN A 30 35.86 6.97 -43.37
N LYS A 31 37.11 7.06 -42.91
CA LYS A 31 38.25 6.48 -43.63
C LYS A 31 38.21 4.98 -43.36
N ILE A 32 37.89 4.19 -44.39
CA ILE A 32 37.77 2.74 -44.27
C ILE A 32 39.17 2.10 -44.41
N ILE A 33 39.52 1.24 -43.47
CA ILE A 33 40.66 0.32 -43.53
C ILE A 33 40.09 -1.09 -43.55
N THR A 34 40.38 -1.85 -44.60
CA THR A 34 39.83 -3.21 -44.77
C THR A 34 40.89 -4.25 -44.46
N VAL A 35 40.65 -5.06 -43.44
CA VAL A 35 41.47 -6.22 -43.06
C VAL A 35 41.15 -7.39 -43.99
N ASP A 36 42.16 -7.92 -44.67
CA ASP A 36 42.04 -9.02 -45.65
C ASP A 36 42.75 -10.30 -45.19
N SER A 37 43.46 -10.27 -44.06
CA SER A 37 44.22 -11.40 -43.52
C SER A 37 44.03 -11.58 -42.02
N LEU A 38 43.87 -12.85 -41.60
CA LEU A 38 43.85 -13.26 -40.18
C LEU A 38 45.28 -13.45 -39.59
N ALA A 39 46.32 -13.20 -40.38
CA ALA A 39 47.70 -13.32 -39.90
C ALA A 39 48.02 -12.30 -38.79
N TRP A 40 48.95 -12.65 -37.90
CA TRP A 40 49.46 -11.73 -36.87
C TRP A 40 50.78 -11.10 -37.31
N ALA A 41 50.72 -9.94 -37.96
CA ALA A 41 51.89 -9.21 -38.43
C ALA A 41 51.68 -7.70 -38.36
N ALA A 42 52.73 -6.96 -38.03
CA ALA A 42 52.73 -5.50 -37.99
C ALA A 42 52.84 -4.89 -39.41
N ASP A 43 52.46 -3.63 -39.51
CA ASP A 43 52.71 -2.77 -40.66
C ASP A 43 54.20 -2.78 -41.04
N ALA A 44 54.50 -3.00 -42.32
CA ALA A 44 55.87 -3.02 -42.83
C ALA A 44 56.52 -1.64 -42.82
N THR A 45 55.73 -0.57 -42.96
CA THR A 45 56.23 0.80 -43.14
C THR A 45 55.43 1.80 -42.29
N SER A 46 55.72 1.81 -40.99
CA SER A 46 55.17 2.80 -40.04
C SER A 46 55.21 4.24 -40.58
N GLY A 47 54.06 4.91 -40.51
CA GLY A 47 53.83 6.31 -40.82
C GLY A 47 53.50 6.61 -42.27
N ASP A 48 53.27 5.61 -43.12
CA ASP A 48 52.91 5.81 -44.54
C ASP A 48 51.40 5.87 -44.81
N GLU A 49 50.57 5.68 -43.76
CA GLU A 49 49.12 5.62 -43.80
C GLU A 49 48.54 4.51 -44.71
N VAL A 50 49.32 3.47 -45.01
CA VAL A 50 48.90 2.30 -45.81
C VAL A 50 48.94 1.05 -44.95
N CYS A 51 47.79 0.39 -44.79
CA CYS A 51 47.76 -0.92 -44.12
C CYS A 51 48.37 -1.99 -45.03
N ALA A 52 49.67 -2.28 -44.86
CA ALA A 52 50.34 -3.35 -45.57
C ALA A 52 51.47 -3.98 -44.75
N THR A 53 51.40 -5.28 -44.54
CA THR A 53 52.48 -6.08 -43.95
C THR A 53 53.58 -6.37 -45.00
N ALA A 54 54.68 -7.01 -44.57
CA ALA A 54 55.74 -7.42 -45.49
C ALA A 54 55.28 -8.46 -46.54
N ALA A 55 54.12 -9.07 -46.34
CA ALA A 55 53.47 -10.01 -47.26
C ALA A 55 52.47 -9.32 -48.22
N ASP A 56 52.32 -7.99 -48.17
CA ASP A 56 51.33 -7.22 -48.95
C ASP A 56 49.88 -7.57 -48.56
N GLU A 57 49.66 -7.90 -47.28
CA GLU A 57 48.36 -8.18 -46.65
C GLU A 57 48.04 -7.11 -45.60
N CYS A 58 46.78 -6.74 -45.40
CA CYS A 58 46.32 -5.91 -44.29
C CYS A 58 45.77 -6.79 -43.16
N THR A 59 46.55 -6.91 -42.08
CA THR A 59 46.16 -7.61 -40.85
C THR A 59 45.50 -6.65 -39.87
N LEU A 60 44.80 -7.17 -38.85
CA LEU A 60 44.22 -6.34 -37.79
C LEU A 60 45.27 -5.50 -37.04
N MET A 61 46.45 -6.08 -36.77
CA MET A 61 47.54 -5.34 -36.11
C MET A 61 48.06 -4.18 -36.97
N ALA A 62 48.27 -4.42 -38.27
CA ALA A 62 48.67 -3.37 -39.21
C ALA A 62 47.58 -2.28 -39.32
N ALA A 63 46.30 -2.68 -39.42
CA ALA A 63 45.18 -1.75 -39.51
C ALA A 63 45.09 -0.81 -38.30
N VAL A 64 45.27 -1.33 -37.09
CA VAL A 64 45.30 -0.52 -35.86
C VAL A 64 46.51 0.41 -35.83
N GLN A 65 47.68 -0.04 -36.29
CA GLN A 65 48.87 0.83 -36.41
C GLN A 65 48.64 1.96 -37.41
N THR A 66 48.11 1.65 -38.59
CA THR A 66 47.73 2.65 -39.60
C THR A 66 46.70 3.64 -39.06
N ALA A 67 45.72 3.18 -38.29
CA ALA A 67 44.72 4.06 -37.66
C ALA A 67 45.35 5.01 -36.63
N ASN A 68 46.27 4.51 -35.80
CA ASN A 68 46.99 5.33 -34.81
C ASN A 68 47.90 6.38 -35.45
N GLU A 69 48.49 6.06 -36.60
CA GLU A 69 49.43 6.92 -37.31
C GLU A 69 48.73 7.88 -38.27
N THR A 70 47.47 7.62 -38.63
CA THR A 70 46.65 8.51 -39.45
C THR A 70 46.44 9.84 -38.73
N ALA A 71 46.90 10.92 -39.36
CA ALA A 71 46.68 12.27 -38.85
C ALA A 71 45.19 12.64 -38.89
N ALA A 72 44.76 13.53 -38.00
CA ALA A 72 43.38 14.01 -38.01
C ALA A 72 43.07 14.76 -39.32
N ASP A 73 42.19 14.18 -40.13
CA ASP A 73 41.70 14.75 -41.38
C ASP A 73 40.25 15.24 -41.22
N PRO A 74 39.98 16.56 -41.33
CA PRO A 74 38.63 17.11 -41.23
C PRO A 74 37.70 16.67 -42.37
N ALA A 75 38.19 15.95 -43.40
CA ALA A 75 37.35 15.35 -44.43
C ALA A 75 36.62 14.08 -43.97
N TYR A 76 37.08 13.46 -42.88
CA TYR A 76 36.51 12.23 -42.33
C TYR A 76 36.02 12.45 -40.89
N ASP A 77 34.91 11.80 -40.55
CA ASP A 77 34.36 11.85 -39.18
C ASP A 77 35.09 10.89 -38.23
N GLY A 78 35.75 9.88 -38.77
CA GLY A 78 36.55 8.90 -38.05
C GLY A 78 37.19 7.87 -38.98
N ILE A 79 37.80 6.85 -38.38
CA ILE A 79 38.40 5.70 -39.05
C ILE A 79 37.53 4.48 -38.76
N GLU A 80 37.26 3.68 -39.77
CA GLU A 80 36.47 2.45 -39.64
C GLU A 80 37.30 1.27 -40.12
N ILE A 81 37.61 0.36 -39.21
CA ILE A 81 38.31 -0.89 -39.49
C ILE A 81 37.24 -1.96 -39.67
N VAL A 82 37.18 -2.52 -40.88
CA VAL A 82 36.24 -3.57 -41.27
C VAL A 82 37.00 -4.77 -41.82
N PHE A 83 36.35 -5.92 -41.92
CA PHE A 83 36.93 -7.14 -42.47
C PHE A 83 36.31 -7.46 -43.83
N ASP A 84 37.12 -7.97 -44.76
CA ASP A 84 36.66 -8.41 -46.08
C ASP A 84 35.44 -9.36 -45.98
N ASP A 85 34.51 -9.26 -46.93
CA ASP A 85 33.26 -10.04 -46.97
C ASP A 85 33.48 -11.57 -46.94
N GLY A 86 34.67 -12.05 -47.28
CA GLY A 86 35.05 -13.46 -47.25
C GLY A 86 35.86 -13.90 -46.03
N LEU A 87 36.30 -12.96 -45.19
CA LEU A 87 37.20 -13.21 -44.07
C LEU A 87 36.41 -13.60 -42.81
N SER A 88 36.69 -14.78 -42.26
CA SER A 88 36.06 -15.26 -41.02
C SER A 88 36.98 -16.22 -40.31
N GLY A 89 36.97 -16.22 -38.98
CA GLY A 89 37.76 -17.13 -38.15
C GLY A 89 38.52 -16.42 -37.04
N GLN A 90 39.57 -17.08 -36.56
CA GLN A 90 40.34 -16.65 -35.41
C GLN A 90 41.62 -15.92 -35.84
N VAL A 91 41.82 -14.72 -35.30
CA VAL A 91 43.13 -14.09 -35.17
C VAL A 91 43.79 -14.65 -33.91
N THR A 92 44.88 -15.39 -34.09
CA THR A 92 45.63 -15.98 -32.97
C THR A 92 46.63 -14.97 -32.40
N LEU A 93 46.44 -14.57 -31.14
CA LEU A 93 47.37 -13.70 -30.41
C LEU A 93 48.48 -14.58 -29.81
N PRO A 94 49.76 -14.36 -30.14
CA PRO A 94 50.84 -15.22 -29.70
C PRO A 94 51.24 -14.97 -28.23
N ASN A 95 51.45 -16.02 -27.45
CA ASN A 95 51.86 -15.96 -26.03
C ASN A 95 53.18 -15.19 -25.83
N ALA A 96 54.10 -15.27 -26.80
CA ALA A 96 55.31 -14.47 -26.84
C ALA A 96 55.53 -13.95 -28.27
N GLY A 97 54.94 -12.81 -28.60
CA GLY A 97 55.04 -12.17 -29.91
C GLY A 97 55.16 -10.65 -29.84
N PRO A 98 55.10 -9.96 -30.99
CA PRO A 98 55.14 -8.51 -31.00
C PRO A 98 53.89 -7.96 -30.32
N VAL A 99 54.12 -7.15 -29.27
CA VAL A 99 53.09 -6.43 -28.53
C VAL A 99 53.20 -4.93 -28.81
N MET A 100 52.06 -4.24 -28.85
CA MET A 100 52.04 -2.78 -28.84
C MET A 100 52.23 -2.28 -27.42
N ALA A 101 53.30 -1.53 -27.19
CA ALA A 101 53.59 -0.99 -25.86
C ALA A 101 52.58 0.11 -25.48
N SER A 102 51.87 -0.10 -24.37
CA SER A 102 51.14 0.95 -23.66
C SER A 102 52.14 1.73 -22.81
N THR A 103 52.82 2.73 -23.39
CA THR A 103 53.91 3.49 -22.74
C THR A 103 53.49 4.38 -21.54
N SER A 104 52.40 4.06 -20.83
CA SER A 104 51.81 4.96 -19.82
C SER A 104 51.10 4.30 -18.65
N PHE A 105 51.04 2.97 -18.54
CA PHE A 105 50.40 2.35 -17.38
C PHE A 105 51.43 2.26 -16.24
N SER A 106 51.19 2.98 -15.15
CA SER A 106 52.05 3.01 -13.97
C SER A 106 51.19 2.70 -12.76
N VAL A 107 51.01 1.42 -12.45
CA VAL A 107 50.46 0.99 -11.16
C VAL A 107 51.52 1.24 -10.09
N THR A 108 51.20 2.09 -9.13
CA THR A 108 52.10 2.41 -8.02
C THR A 108 52.13 1.28 -6.98
N ALA A 109 53.12 0.38 -7.12
CA ALA A 109 53.83 -0.33 -6.04
C ALA A 109 53.07 -1.17 -4.98
N ALA A 110 51.77 -1.41 -5.10
CA ALA A 110 51.11 -2.55 -4.47
C ALA A 110 50.88 -3.60 -5.55
N VAL A 111 51.47 -4.78 -5.40
CA VAL A 111 51.50 -5.82 -6.44
C VAL A 111 50.15 -6.55 -6.43
N ASN A 112 49.22 -6.20 -7.31
CA ASN A 112 48.13 -7.08 -7.76
C ASN A 112 48.41 -7.52 -9.21
N ASP A 113 48.15 -8.79 -9.51
CA ASP A 113 48.65 -9.49 -10.71
C ASP A 113 47.79 -9.25 -11.97
N TYR A 114 46.71 -8.46 -11.93
CA TYR A 114 45.57 -8.59 -12.88
C TYR A 114 45.42 -7.44 -13.89
N THR A 115 46.20 -6.39 -13.67
CA THR A 115 46.23 -5.16 -14.48
C THR A 115 47.63 -4.58 -14.58
N ASP A 116 48.68 -5.39 -14.40
CA ASP A 116 50.02 -5.06 -14.91
C ASP A 116 50.19 -5.72 -16.27
N PRO A 117 49.52 -5.25 -17.35
CA PRO A 117 49.77 -5.81 -18.65
C PRO A 117 51.24 -5.51 -18.95
N PHE A 118 52.04 -6.56 -19.12
CA PHE A 118 53.40 -6.45 -19.65
C PHE A 118 53.44 -5.80 -21.06
N GLY A 119 52.27 -5.42 -21.62
CA GLY A 119 51.98 -4.84 -22.92
C GLY A 119 50.53 -5.13 -23.35
N SER A 120 50.09 -4.63 -24.50
CA SER A 120 48.80 -5.01 -25.10
C SER A 120 49.04 -5.54 -26.52
N PHE A 121 48.22 -6.50 -26.97
CA PHE A 121 48.32 -6.97 -28.35
C PHE A 121 47.93 -5.87 -29.33
N LEU A 122 46.83 -5.17 -29.06
CA LEU A 122 46.36 -4.01 -29.80
C LEU A 122 46.23 -2.79 -28.89
N VAL A 123 46.71 -1.62 -29.32
CA VAL A 123 46.50 -0.34 -28.63
C VAL A 123 45.84 0.62 -29.60
N VAL A 124 44.62 1.07 -29.31
CA VAL A 124 43.91 2.10 -30.07
C VAL A 124 44.17 3.46 -29.42
N ASN A 125 45.00 4.26 -30.07
CA ASN A 125 45.44 5.57 -29.63
C ASN A 125 45.53 6.53 -30.83
N ALA A 126 44.40 6.69 -31.53
CA ALA A 126 44.31 7.49 -32.74
C ALA A 126 43.98 8.96 -32.45
N ALA A 127 44.29 9.83 -33.42
CA ALA A 127 43.97 11.26 -33.37
C ALA A 127 42.49 11.58 -33.69
N GLN A 128 41.72 10.59 -34.17
CA GLN A 128 40.31 10.69 -34.55
C GLN A 128 39.52 9.51 -33.99
N PRO A 129 38.17 9.58 -33.97
CA PRO A 129 37.31 8.46 -33.59
C PRO A 129 37.64 7.19 -34.39
N VAL A 130 37.58 6.03 -33.76
CA VAL A 130 37.87 4.72 -34.39
C VAL A 130 36.70 3.78 -34.14
N THR A 131 36.18 3.16 -35.18
CA THR A 131 35.25 2.02 -35.08
C THR A 131 35.95 0.76 -35.60
N ILE A 132 35.89 -0.32 -34.84
CA ILE A 132 36.30 -1.65 -35.27
C ILE A 132 35.05 -2.53 -35.25
N ASP A 133 34.58 -2.89 -36.44
CA ASP A 133 33.43 -3.78 -36.64
C ASP A 133 33.96 -5.17 -37.00
N PHE A 134 33.75 -6.14 -36.11
CA PHE A 134 34.19 -7.52 -36.27
C PHE A 134 33.18 -8.39 -37.05
N ASP A 135 32.04 -7.82 -37.43
CA ASP A 135 30.99 -8.40 -38.28
C ASP A 135 30.53 -9.80 -37.86
N ASP A 136 30.54 -10.09 -36.55
CA ASP A 136 30.24 -11.37 -35.88
C ASP A 136 31.05 -12.57 -36.39
N ARG A 137 32.05 -12.35 -37.24
CA ARG A 137 32.81 -13.38 -37.97
C ARG A 137 34.22 -13.58 -37.45
N ILE A 138 34.72 -12.62 -36.66
CA ILE A 138 36.11 -12.58 -36.23
C ILE A 138 36.22 -12.83 -34.73
N GLN A 139 37.16 -13.71 -34.36
CA GLN A 139 37.56 -14.00 -32.99
C GLN A 139 38.99 -13.51 -32.76
N LEU A 140 39.28 -13.00 -31.58
CA LEU A 140 40.63 -12.71 -31.10
C LEU A 140 40.92 -13.66 -29.96
N ILE A 141 41.87 -14.57 -30.12
CA ILE A 141 42.14 -15.60 -29.10
C ILE A 141 43.64 -15.74 -28.91
N SER A 142 44.09 -15.57 -27.67
CA SER A 142 45.44 -15.90 -27.24
C SER A 142 45.73 -17.40 -27.30
N ASP A 143 46.90 -17.79 -27.81
CA ASP A 143 47.34 -19.20 -27.87
C ASP A 143 47.90 -19.75 -26.54
N GLY A 144 47.80 -18.96 -25.46
CA GLY A 144 48.11 -19.35 -24.09
C GLY A 144 47.68 -18.29 -23.08
N ASP A 145 47.95 -18.57 -21.80
CA ASP A 145 47.87 -17.62 -20.69
C ASP A 145 48.97 -16.56 -20.86
N ALA A 146 48.60 -15.46 -21.52
CA ALA A 146 49.49 -14.38 -21.89
C ALA A 146 49.21 -13.17 -21.00
N GLY A 147 50.23 -12.65 -20.30
CA GLY A 147 50.11 -11.49 -19.39
C GLY A 147 49.86 -10.14 -20.09
N TYR A 148 49.04 -10.11 -21.14
CA TYR A 148 48.75 -8.96 -22.00
C TYR A 148 47.25 -8.80 -22.21
N ALA A 149 46.79 -7.55 -22.23
CA ALA A 149 45.43 -7.23 -22.68
C ALA A 149 45.28 -7.45 -24.20
N GLY A 150 44.11 -7.91 -24.64
CA GLY A 150 43.78 -8.09 -26.05
C GLY A 150 43.75 -6.76 -26.80
N ILE A 151 42.87 -5.86 -26.38
CA ILE A 151 42.72 -4.52 -26.96
C ILE A 151 42.73 -3.47 -25.85
N THR A 152 43.61 -2.49 -25.95
CA THR A 152 43.62 -1.32 -25.06
C THR A 152 43.08 -0.09 -25.80
N ILE A 153 42.03 0.52 -25.26
CA ILE A 153 41.44 1.77 -25.73
C ILE A 153 42.04 2.93 -24.93
N LYS A 154 42.77 3.82 -25.61
CA LYS A 154 43.42 4.99 -25.01
C LYS A 154 42.94 6.32 -25.60
N SER A 155 42.63 6.35 -26.89
CA SER A 155 42.05 7.54 -27.52
C SER A 155 40.57 7.68 -27.15
N ARG A 156 40.01 8.85 -27.48
CA ARG A 156 38.59 9.15 -27.30
C ARG A 156 37.75 8.59 -28.45
N ASP A 157 36.47 8.35 -28.18
CA ASP A 157 35.45 8.00 -29.17
C ASP A 157 35.82 6.73 -29.97
N VAL A 158 36.05 5.63 -29.25
CA VAL A 158 36.43 4.33 -29.84
C VAL A 158 35.27 3.35 -29.68
N THR A 159 34.86 2.72 -30.78
CA THR A 159 33.80 1.70 -30.81
C THR A 159 34.38 0.34 -31.20
N LEU A 160 34.09 -0.69 -30.41
CA LEU A 160 34.28 -2.09 -30.73
C LEU A 160 32.89 -2.73 -30.83
N THR A 161 32.57 -3.37 -31.96
CA THR A 161 31.22 -3.93 -32.15
C THR A 161 31.21 -5.23 -32.94
N ASN A 162 30.14 -6.02 -32.75
CA ASN A 162 29.86 -7.27 -33.47
C ASN A 162 31.01 -8.28 -33.35
N PHE A 163 31.55 -8.49 -32.15
CA PHE A 163 32.69 -9.39 -31.94
C PHE A 163 32.26 -10.74 -31.39
N SER A 164 32.69 -11.83 -32.04
CA SER A 164 32.22 -13.16 -31.67
C SER A 164 32.91 -13.75 -30.43
N ASN A 165 34.18 -13.40 -30.18
CA ASN A 165 34.89 -13.68 -28.93
C ASN A 165 36.20 -12.87 -28.87
N ILE A 166 36.44 -12.10 -27.80
CA ILE A 166 37.75 -11.49 -27.51
C ILE A 166 38.30 -12.14 -26.24
N ARG A 167 39.35 -12.93 -26.40
CA ARG A 167 39.95 -13.75 -25.35
C ARG A 167 41.46 -13.53 -25.29
N ALA A 168 41.90 -12.81 -24.27
CA ALA A 168 43.30 -12.56 -23.94
C ALA A 168 43.50 -12.78 -22.43
N GLY A 169 44.75 -12.96 -21.99
CA GLY A 169 45.04 -13.47 -20.64
C GLY A 169 44.56 -12.54 -19.53
N GLU A 170 45.17 -11.37 -19.37
CA GLU A 170 44.79 -10.42 -18.30
C GLU A 170 43.38 -9.84 -18.51
N SER A 171 43.13 -9.31 -19.71
CA SER A 171 41.85 -8.68 -20.03
C SER A 171 41.56 -8.77 -21.51
N GLY A 172 40.31 -9.04 -21.88
CA GLY A 172 39.88 -8.98 -23.27
C GLY A 172 40.03 -7.57 -23.83
N VAL A 173 39.39 -6.60 -23.16
CA VAL A 173 39.46 -5.18 -23.50
C VAL A 173 39.80 -4.35 -22.26
N LEU A 174 40.83 -3.50 -22.36
CA LEU A 174 41.19 -2.53 -21.35
C LEU A 174 40.80 -1.12 -21.81
N VAL A 175 40.11 -0.36 -20.96
CA VAL A 175 39.66 1.01 -21.26
C VAL A 175 40.35 2.02 -20.34
N ALA A 176 41.17 2.88 -20.95
CA ALA A 176 41.82 4.03 -20.30
C ALA A 176 41.47 5.37 -20.99
N GLY A 177 40.65 5.31 -22.05
CA GLY A 177 40.22 6.45 -22.86
C GLY A 177 38.81 6.94 -22.52
N LYS A 178 38.33 7.93 -23.29
CA LYS A 178 37.00 8.52 -23.09
C LYS A 178 36.01 8.06 -24.15
N ASN A 179 34.73 7.99 -23.81
CA ASN A 179 33.65 7.67 -24.75
C ASN A 179 33.92 6.36 -25.52
N ALA A 180 34.31 5.31 -24.80
CA ALA A 180 34.46 3.98 -25.39
C ALA A 180 33.09 3.31 -25.52
N THR A 181 32.84 2.62 -26.63
CA THR A 181 31.64 1.80 -26.83
C THR A 181 32.06 0.38 -27.14
N ILE A 182 31.59 -0.59 -26.36
CA ILE A 182 31.83 -2.01 -26.54
C ILE A 182 30.47 -2.66 -26.63
N SER A 183 30.11 -3.19 -27.81
CA SER A 183 28.72 -3.61 -28.05
C SER A 183 28.61 -4.89 -28.88
N ASN A 184 27.50 -5.60 -28.71
CA ASN A 184 27.14 -6.77 -29.53
C ASN A 184 28.31 -7.77 -29.62
N GLY A 185 28.69 -8.37 -28.51
CA GLY A 185 29.78 -9.34 -28.56
C GLY A 185 29.91 -10.21 -27.34
N SER A 186 30.94 -11.04 -27.33
CA SER A 186 31.17 -11.95 -26.20
C SER A 186 32.63 -12.05 -25.75
N PHE A 187 32.78 -12.34 -24.47
CA PHE A 187 34.01 -12.75 -23.79
C PHE A 187 33.74 -14.15 -23.23
N SER A 188 34.20 -15.20 -23.91
CA SER A 188 33.85 -16.59 -23.58
C SER A 188 35.08 -17.49 -23.42
N ASP A 189 35.21 -18.14 -22.24
CA ASP A 189 36.33 -19.04 -21.91
C ASP A 189 35.96 -20.38 -21.21
N PRO A 190 35.04 -21.21 -21.75
CA PRO A 190 34.47 -22.38 -21.06
C PRO A 190 35.39 -23.60 -20.91
N GLY A 191 36.69 -23.51 -21.25
CA GLY A 191 37.56 -24.69 -21.40
C GLY A 191 39.00 -24.54 -20.93
N SER A 192 39.43 -23.36 -20.51
CA SER A 192 40.79 -23.12 -20.01
C SER A 192 40.80 -21.79 -19.24
N VAL A 193 41.57 -21.69 -18.16
CA VAL A 193 41.62 -20.47 -17.33
C VAL A 193 42.58 -19.43 -17.95
N ILE A 194 42.30 -18.98 -19.18
CA ILE A 194 43.16 -17.99 -19.85
C ILE A 194 42.68 -16.59 -19.50
N GLN A 195 41.40 -16.28 -19.69
CA GLN A 195 40.91 -14.91 -19.55
C GLN A 195 40.51 -14.58 -18.11
N GLU A 196 41.27 -13.69 -17.46
CA GLU A 196 40.99 -13.21 -16.11
C GLU A 196 39.80 -12.24 -16.10
N ALA A 197 39.84 -11.20 -16.92
CA ALA A 197 38.75 -10.22 -17.08
C ALA A 197 38.23 -10.15 -18.53
N GLY A 198 36.92 -9.95 -18.70
CA GLY A 198 36.35 -9.58 -20.00
C GLY A 198 36.73 -8.14 -20.37
N ILE A 199 36.31 -7.19 -19.55
CA ILE A 199 36.60 -5.76 -19.70
C ILE A 199 37.22 -5.21 -18.42
N SER A 200 38.36 -4.54 -18.53
CA SER A 200 38.98 -3.79 -17.42
C SER A 200 38.85 -2.28 -17.66
N LEU A 201 38.36 -1.55 -16.66
CA LEU A 201 38.27 -0.09 -16.63
C LEU A 201 39.36 0.45 -15.71
N THR A 202 40.22 1.31 -16.23
CA THR A 202 41.37 1.84 -15.51
C THR A 202 41.29 3.36 -15.38
N ASP A 203 42.26 3.98 -14.72
CA ASP A 203 42.33 5.44 -14.59
C ASP A 203 42.20 6.16 -15.94
N GLY A 204 41.30 7.13 -15.99
CA GLY A 204 40.98 7.90 -17.19
C GLY A 204 39.73 7.42 -17.96
N ALA A 205 39.18 6.24 -17.64
CA ALA A 205 37.92 5.77 -18.20
C ALA A 205 36.76 6.71 -17.85
N ASP A 206 36.16 7.31 -18.87
CA ASP A 206 35.10 8.33 -18.72
C ASP A 206 34.14 8.27 -19.91
N GLY A 207 32.88 7.89 -19.68
CA GLY A 207 31.87 7.77 -20.74
C GLY A 207 31.83 6.39 -21.41
N THR A 208 32.16 5.31 -20.70
CA THR A 208 32.19 3.96 -21.28
C THR A 208 30.78 3.38 -21.41
N THR A 209 30.42 2.89 -22.59
CA THR A 209 29.17 2.17 -22.86
C THR A 209 29.47 0.71 -23.17
N ILE A 210 28.84 -0.19 -22.44
CA ILE A 210 28.89 -1.65 -22.64
C ILE A 210 27.45 -2.10 -22.91
N ASP A 211 27.17 -2.55 -24.13
CA ASP A 211 25.79 -2.79 -24.58
C ASP A 211 25.65 -4.16 -25.26
N ASN A 212 24.73 -5.00 -24.76
CA ASN A 212 24.47 -6.33 -25.32
C ASN A 212 25.76 -7.18 -25.43
N VAL A 213 26.49 -7.29 -24.32
CA VAL A 213 27.73 -8.08 -24.20
C VAL A 213 27.50 -9.32 -23.34
N VAL A 214 28.01 -10.46 -23.79
CA VAL A 214 27.95 -11.73 -23.05
C VAL A 214 29.31 -12.04 -22.42
N PHE A 215 29.34 -12.14 -21.11
CA PHE A 215 30.46 -12.62 -20.30
C PHE A 215 30.16 -14.05 -19.87
N ASP A 216 30.92 -15.01 -20.41
CA ASP A 216 30.66 -16.44 -20.26
C ASP A 216 31.91 -17.20 -19.86
N SER A 217 31.94 -17.74 -18.64
CA SER A 217 33.08 -18.51 -18.15
C SER A 217 34.39 -17.70 -18.06
N ASN A 218 34.30 -16.41 -17.72
CA ASN A 218 35.48 -15.63 -17.36
C ASN A 218 36.11 -16.18 -16.06
N PHE A 219 37.45 -16.27 -16.01
CA PHE A 219 38.11 -16.89 -14.87
C PHE A 219 37.91 -16.09 -13.58
N ARG A 220 37.97 -14.75 -13.63
CA ARG A 220 37.74 -13.91 -12.45
C ARG A 220 36.55 -12.97 -12.58
N PHE A 221 36.49 -12.19 -13.66
CA PHE A 221 35.55 -11.08 -13.79
C PHE A 221 34.96 -10.94 -15.19
N GLY A 222 33.70 -10.53 -15.27
CA GLY A 222 33.15 -9.95 -16.49
C GLY A 222 33.70 -8.54 -16.69
N ILE A 223 33.42 -7.66 -15.73
CA ILE A 223 33.92 -6.28 -15.68
C ILE A 223 34.76 -6.07 -14.42
N TYR A 224 35.94 -5.50 -14.60
CA TYR A 224 36.88 -5.19 -13.53
C TYR A 224 37.18 -3.68 -13.53
N VAL A 225 37.09 -3.02 -12.38
CA VAL A 225 37.57 -1.66 -12.16
C VAL A 225 38.84 -1.73 -11.33
N ASP A 226 39.90 -1.21 -11.93
CA ASP A 226 41.25 -1.27 -11.39
C ASP A 226 41.42 -0.43 -10.12
N ASP A 227 42.43 -0.76 -9.32
CA ASP A 227 42.75 0.03 -8.14
C ASP A 227 43.34 1.39 -8.52
N CYS A 228 43.28 2.34 -7.59
CA CYS A 228 43.83 3.70 -7.72
C CYS A 228 43.26 4.48 -8.91
N SER A 229 42.10 4.06 -9.42
CA SER A 229 41.55 4.57 -10.66
C SER A 229 40.38 5.50 -10.42
N THR A 230 40.28 6.54 -11.26
CA THR A 230 39.08 7.36 -11.36
C THR A 230 38.29 6.96 -12.60
N VAL A 231 37.15 6.27 -12.39
CA VAL A 231 36.23 5.82 -13.45
C VAL A 231 34.91 6.58 -13.36
N LYS A 232 34.43 7.09 -14.50
CA LYS A 232 33.22 7.92 -14.55
C LYS A 232 32.29 7.56 -15.70
N ASN A 233 31.00 7.77 -15.48
CA ASN A 233 29.98 7.73 -16.53
C ASN A 233 30.01 6.41 -17.32
N THR A 234 29.95 5.29 -16.60
CA THR A 234 29.91 3.96 -17.23
C THR A 234 28.48 3.47 -17.28
N THR A 235 28.05 2.92 -18.41
CA THR A 235 26.74 2.29 -18.57
C THR A 235 26.90 0.88 -19.12
N VAL A 236 26.27 -0.07 -18.45
CA VAL A 236 26.16 -1.48 -18.85
C VAL A 236 24.69 -1.76 -19.10
N THR A 237 24.33 -2.20 -20.31
CA THR A 237 22.94 -2.43 -20.69
C THR A 237 22.78 -3.75 -21.44
N GLY A 238 21.68 -4.48 -21.19
CA GLY A 238 21.33 -5.66 -21.97
C GLY A 238 22.37 -6.79 -21.90
N SER A 239 23.24 -6.78 -20.89
CA SER A 239 24.43 -7.65 -20.85
C SER A 239 24.19 -8.88 -19.97
N THR A 240 24.84 -9.98 -20.31
CA THR A 240 24.68 -11.26 -19.62
C THR A 240 25.99 -11.68 -18.97
N PHE A 241 25.93 -11.98 -17.67
CA PHE A 241 27.03 -12.53 -16.88
C PHE A 241 26.68 -13.95 -16.44
N GLN A 242 27.48 -14.91 -16.88
CA GLN A 242 27.26 -16.32 -16.56
C GLN A 242 28.57 -17.09 -16.43
N ALA A 243 28.55 -18.10 -15.56
CA ALA A 243 29.65 -19.04 -15.36
C ALA A 243 30.99 -18.41 -14.97
N THR A 244 31.04 -17.16 -14.48
CA THR A 244 32.26 -16.58 -13.89
C THR A 244 32.80 -17.50 -12.79
N GLU A 245 34.12 -17.72 -12.72
CA GLU A 245 34.66 -18.85 -11.95
C GLU A 245 35.23 -18.52 -10.55
N GLN A 246 35.65 -17.28 -10.25
CA GLN A 246 36.33 -16.96 -8.99
C GLN A 246 35.69 -15.90 -8.11
N TRP A 247 35.65 -14.63 -8.53
CA TRP A 247 35.40 -13.52 -7.59
C TRP A 247 34.05 -12.87 -7.81
N GLY A 248 33.82 -12.27 -8.98
CA GLY A 248 32.54 -11.61 -9.23
C GLY A 248 32.35 -11.17 -10.66
N ASP A 249 31.10 -10.95 -11.05
CA ASP A 249 30.75 -10.53 -12.40
C ASP A 249 31.19 -9.09 -12.68
N ILE A 250 30.96 -8.19 -11.72
CA ILE A 250 31.47 -6.82 -11.69
C ILE A 250 32.26 -6.60 -10.40
N TRP A 251 33.50 -6.12 -10.51
CA TRP A 251 34.39 -5.98 -9.36
C TRP A 251 35.11 -4.65 -9.34
N VAL A 252 35.02 -3.91 -8.23
CA VAL A 252 35.80 -2.69 -7.97
C VAL A 252 36.88 -3.02 -6.94
N GLU A 253 38.15 -2.88 -7.30
CA GLU A 253 39.29 -3.40 -6.52
C GLU A 253 39.83 -2.42 -5.45
N PHE A 254 40.47 -3.00 -4.40
CA PHE A 254 41.32 -2.26 -3.45
C PHE A 254 42.81 -2.40 -3.80
N GLY A 255 43.64 -1.42 -3.45
CA GLY A 255 45.09 -1.63 -3.52
C GLY A 255 45.97 -0.47 -3.07
N CYS A 256 45.40 0.72 -2.96
CA CYS A 256 46.18 1.92 -2.75
C CYS A 256 46.29 2.29 -1.27
N SER A 257 47.29 3.12 -0.96
CA SER A 257 47.34 3.79 0.35
C SER A 257 46.08 4.62 0.60
N ASP A 258 45.75 4.92 1.85
CA ASP A 258 44.60 5.76 2.25
C ASP A 258 44.50 7.12 1.49
N ALA A 259 45.58 7.58 0.85
CA ALA A 259 45.64 8.83 0.10
C ALA A 259 45.15 8.76 -1.36
N ASP A 260 45.10 7.57 -1.97
CA ASP A 260 44.89 7.37 -3.41
C ASP A 260 43.71 6.40 -3.67
N GLN A 261 42.51 6.78 -3.23
CA GLN A 261 41.31 5.91 -3.33
C GLN A 261 40.86 5.67 -4.77
N THR A 262 40.33 4.47 -5.04
CA THR A 262 39.55 4.18 -6.24
C THR A 262 38.24 4.97 -6.17
N VAL A 263 37.90 5.72 -7.22
CA VAL A 263 36.69 6.54 -7.29
C VAL A 263 35.86 6.15 -8.50
N VAL A 264 34.65 5.67 -8.26
CA VAL A 264 33.66 5.33 -9.29
C VAL A 264 32.48 6.29 -9.17
N SER A 265 32.10 6.93 -10.28
CA SER A 265 30.93 7.82 -10.28
C SER A 265 30.06 7.66 -11.51
N ASN A 266 28.73 7.75 -11.34
CA ASN A 266 27.74 7.54 -12.41
C ASN A 266 27.96 6.20 -13.12
N PHE A 267 27.93 5.10 -12.37
CA PHE A 267 28.04 3.75 -12.93
C PHE A 267 26.65 3.12 -12.93
N THR A 268 26.12 2.78 -14.11
CA THR A 268 24.77 2.23 -14.24
C THR A 268 24.81 0.86 -14.87
N VAL A 269 24.14 -0.10 -14.25
CA VAL A 269 23.80 -1.42 -14.80
C VAL A 269 22.29 -1.44 -15.00
N ASP A 270 21.85 -1.75 -16.22
CA ASP A 270 20.46 -1.68 -16.65
C ASP A 270 20.09 -2.92 -17.47
N ASP A 271 18.88 -3.46 -17.28
CA ASP A 271 18.33 -4.56 -18.10
C ASP A 271 19.32 -5.72 -18.33
N SER A 272 20.06 -6.12 -17.29
CA SER A 272 21.14 -7.10 -17.37
C SER A 272 20.84 -8.36 -16.58
N THR A 273 21.47 -9.48 -16.94
CA THR A 273 21.21 -10.79 -16.32
C THR A 273 22.46 -11.36 -15.69
N PHE A 274 22.35 -11.81 -14.44
CA PHE A 274 23.41 -12.41 -13.65
C PHE A 274 23.00 -13.84 -13.25
N SER A 275 23.77 -14.82 -13.68
CA SER A 275 23.51 -16.25 -13.40
C SER A 275 24.78 -17.07 -13.13
N SER A 276 25.89 -16.39 -12.84
CA SER A 276 27.11 -17.04 -12.35
C SER A 276 26.82 -17.79 -11.05
N THR A 277 27.62 -18.82 -10.74
CA THR A 277 27.48 -19.61 -9.51
C THR A 277 28.84 -19.99 -8.98
N GLY A 278 29.02 -19.98 -7.65
CA GLY A 278 30.29 -20.37 -7.02
C GLY A 278 31.33 -19.24 -7.00
N ILE A 279 30.91 -18.01 -7.33
CA ILE A 279 31.65 -16.77 -7.12
C ILE A 279 31.39 -16.21 -5.73
N TRP A 280 32.24 -15.26 -5.31
CA TRP A 280 32.08 -14.54 -4.04
C TRP A 280 30.82 -13.65 -4.08
N SER A 281 30.70 -12.80 -5.10
CA SER A 281 29.52 -11.96 -5.28
C SER A 281 29.32 -11.54 -6.73
N SER A 282 28.08 -11.37 -7.18
CA SER A 282 27.84 -10.83 -8.54
C SER A 282 28.46 -9.43 -8.70
N ILE A 283 28.35 -8.56 -7.69
CA ILE A 283 28.93 -7.22 -7.65
C ILE A 283 29.70 -7.03 -6.34
N GLY A 284 31.01 -6.84 -6.43
CA GLY A 284 31.88 -6.59 -5.27
C GLY A 284 32.47 -5.18 -5.28
N LEU A 285 32.27 -4.43 -4.19
CA LEU A 285 32.83 -3.09 -3.98
C LEU A 285 33.80 -3.10 -2.80
N ARG A 286 35.11 -3.05 -3.08
CA ARG A 286 36.18 -3.36 -2.11
C ARG A 286 36.54 -2.20 -1.18
N GLU A 287 37.42 -2.46 -0.21
CA GLU A 287 37.85 -1.47 0.79
C GLU A 287 38.51 -0.23 0.16
N ASN A 288 38.46 0.90 0.89
CA ASN A 288 39.14 2.16 0.51
C ASN A 288 38.73 2.71 -0.88
N SER A 289 37.49 2.45 -1.30
CA SER A 289 36.86 2.95 -2.51
C SER A 289 35.76 3.99 -2.19
N THR A 290 35.44 4.83 -3.16
CA THR A 290 34.30 5.74 -3.11
C THR A 290 33.42 5.59 -4.34
N GLU A 291 32.16 5.26 -4.13
CA GLU A 291 31.14 5.10 -5.16
C GLU A 291 30.07 6.19 -5.03
N THR A 292 29.85 6.95 -6.09
CA THR A 292 28.79 7.96 -6.14
C THR A 292 27.84 7.67 -7.31
N ASP A 293 26.54 7.65 -7.06
CA ASP A 293 25.53 7.37 -8.09
C ASP A 293 25.80 6.04 -8.83
N PHE A 294 26.10 4.98 -8.07
CA PHE A 294 26.18 3.60 -8.58
C PHE A 294 24.77 3.00 -8.59
N VAL A 295 24.24 2.65 -9.76
CA VAL A 295 22.85 2.24 -9.96
C VAL A 295 22.80 0.87 -10.62
N VAL A 296 22.04 -0.05 -10.04
CA VAL A 296 21.68 -1.33 -10.65
C VAL A 296 20.16 -1.35 -10.75
N LYS A 297 19.64 -1.44 -11.96
CA LYS A 297 18.20 -1.41 -12.18
C LYS A 297 17.72 -2.35 -13.26
N ASP A 298 16.43 -2.70 -13.15
CA ASP A 298 15.70 -3.52 -14.12
C ASP A 298 16.41 -4.85 -14.46
N SER A 299 17.27 -5.34 -13.56
CA SER A 299 18.17 -6.47 -13.80
C SER A 299 17.71 -7.73 -13.05
N GLU A 300 18.10 -8.90 -13.57
CA GLU A 300 17.72 -10.21 -13.04
C GLU A 300 18.94 -10.95 -12.48
N PHE A 301 18.82 -11.41 -11.24
CA PHE A 301 19.82 -12.21 -10.56
C PHE A 301 19.24 -13.58 -10.20
N THR A 302 19.89 -14.65 -10.67
CA THR A 302 19.44 -16.03 -10.46
C THR A 302 20.59 -16.92 -9.99
N GLY A 303 20.29 -17.85 -9.09
CA GLY A 303 21.26 -18.87 -8.67
C GLY A 303 21.85 -18.66 -7.28
N ALA A 304 22.61 -19.65 -6.82
CA ALA A 304 23.08 -19.75 -5.43
C ALA A 304 24.48 -19.14 -5.23
N ASP A 305 24.67 -17.88 -5.62
CA ASP A 305 25.89 -17.10 -5.29
C ASP A 305 26.01 -16.85 -3.80
N GLU A 306 27.22 -16.69 -3.26
CA GLU A 306 27.44 -16.43 -1.83
C GLU A 306 26.83 -15.10 -1.36
N GLU A 307 26.82 -14.08 -2.23
CA GLU A 307 26.15 -12.77 -2.12
C GLU A 307 25.86 -12.13 -3.51
N VAL A 308 24.92 -11.20 -3.63
CA VAL A 308 24.73 -10.43 -4.89
C VAL A 308 25.56 -9.16 -4.88
N LEU A 309 25.32 -8.26 -3.93
CA LEU A 309 26.11 -7.06 -3.70
C LEU A 309 26.86 -7.21 -2.38
N TYR A 310 28.18 -7.21 -2.48
CA TYR A 310 29.07 -7.29 -1.33
C TYR A 310 29.87 -6.00 -1.15
N LEU A 311 29.75 -5.41 0.04
CA LEU A 311 30.33 -4.12 0.41
C LEU A 311 31.38 -4.33 1.49
N PHE A 312 32.66 -4.15 1.14
CA PHE A 312 33.78 -4.42 2.03
C PHE A 312 34.03 -3.28 3.06
N ASP A 313 34.89 -3.52 4.06
CA ASP A 313 35.21 -2.58 5.14
C ASP A 313 35.73 -1.22 4.60
N THR A 314 35.50 -0.13 5.32
CA THR A 314 36.06 1.22 5.06
C THR A 314 35.67 1.93 3.76
N MET A 315 34.84 1.34 2.89
CA MET A 315 34.34 2.00 1.68
C MET A 315 33.33 3.13 1.97
N THR A 316 33.09 4.01 0.99
CA THR A 316 32.08 5.08 1.08
C THR A 316 31.15 5.07 -0.13
N THR A 317 29.84 5.00 0.10
CA THR A 317 28.84 5.13 -0.97
C THR A 317 27.95 6.34 -0.75
N ASP A 318 27.65 7.09 -1.82
CA ASP A 318 26.64 8.15 -1.84
C ASP A 318 25.71 7.96 -3.06
N GLY A 319 24.43 7.67 -2.83
CA GLY A 319 23.47 7.43 -3.91
C GLY A 319 23.52 6.03 -4.55
N LEU A 320 24.02 5.02 -3.83
CA LEU A 320 23.98 3.62 -4.29
C LEU A 320 22.53 3.12 -4.38
N THR A 321 22.09 2.72 -5.58
CA THR A 321 20.68 2.42 -5.88
C THR A 321 20.50 1.02 -6.47
N LEU A 322 19.59 0.25 -5.89
CA LEU A 322 19.02 -0.98 -6.43
C LEU A 322 17.53 -0.72 -6.72
N GLU A 323 17.13 -0.67 -7.99
CA GLU A 323 15.76 -0.30 -8.39
C GLU A 323 15.13 -1.33 -9.34
N GLY A 324 13.94 -1.83 -9.04
CA GLY A 324 13.17 -2.65 -9.99
C GLY A 324 13.79 -4.02 -10.33
N ASN A 325 14.81 -4.47 -9.59
CA ASN A 325 15.51 -5.73 -9.88
C ASN A 325 14.72 -6.94 -9.38
N THR A 326 15.01 -8.11 -9.96
CA THR A 326 14.49 -9.40 -9.51
C THR A 326 15.62 -10.30 -9.01
N PHE A 327 15.50 -10.77 -7.78
CA PHE A 327 16.45 -11.69 -7.14
C PHE A 327 15.75 -13.01 -6.85
N THR A 328 16.20 -14.10 -7.48
CA THR A 328 15.56 -15.42 -7.34
C THR A 328 16.56 -16.49 -6.90
N GLY A 329 16.35 -17.05 -5.71
CA GLY A 329 17.19 -18.15 -5.21
C GLY A 329 18.62 -17.76 -4.87
N THR A 330 18.90 -16.46 -4.70
CA THR A 330 20.20 -15.90 -4.32
C THR A 330 20.43 -15.94 -2.82
N ARG A 331 21.68 -15.79 -2.37
CA ARG A 331 22.02 -15.53 -0.94
C ARG A 331 21.90 -14.02 -0.67
N PRO A 332 22.45 -13.38 0.40
CA PRO A 332 22.11 -12.00 0.66
C PRO A 332 22.35 -11.10 -0.53
N VAL A 333 21.33 -10.31 -0.85
CA VAL A 333 21.44 -9.36 -1.94
C VAL A 333 22.32 -8.20 -1.51
N TRP A 334 22.19 -7.77 -0.26
CA TRP A 334 23.06 -6.78 0.34
C TRP A 334 23.76 -7.41 1.53
N ASN A 335 25.09 -7.52 1.48
CA ASN A 335 25.90 -7.82 2.65
C ASN A 335 27.03 -6.81 2.76
N GLU A 336 27.20 -6.27 3.96
CA GLU A 336 28.25 -5.30 4.25
C GLU A 336 29.10 -5.75 5.44
N GLU A 337 30.38 -5.38 5.39
CA GLU A 337 31.34 -5.62 6.48
C GLU A 337 31.99 -4.32 6.97
N GLY A 338 32.40 -4.32 8.25
CA GLY A 338 33.33 -3.31 8.75
C GLY A 338 32.75 -1.90 9.02
N ASN A 339 33.57 -0.88 8.83
CA ASN A 339 33.43 0.53 9.19
C ASN A 339 32.99 1.43 8.01
N ALA A 340 32.31 0.88 7.01
CA ALA A 340 31.89 1.63 5.83
C ALA A 340 30.92 2.79 6.16
N THR A 341 30.71 3.71 5.21
CA THR A 341 29.69 4.76 5.29
C THR A 341 28.82 4.74 4.04
N HIS A 342 27.51 4.62 4.25
CA HIS A 342 26.51 4.62 3.18
C HIS A 342 25.54 5.77 3.38
N THR A 343 25.50 6.70 2.44
CA THR A 343 24.56 7.83 2.39
C THR A 343 23.64 7.72 1.18
N ASP A 344 22.38 8.09 1.37
CA ASP A 344 21.37 8.13 0.30
C ASP A 344 21.22 6.81 -0.49
N THR A 345 21.48 5.67 0.16
CA THR A 345 21.28 4.35 -0.43
C THR A 345 19.79 4.12 -0.67
N ARG A 346 19.43 3.63 -1.87
CA ARG A 346 18.05 3.34 -2.25
C ARG A 346 17.90 1.88 -2.68
N ILE A 347 17.08 1.11 -1.95
CA ILE A 347 16.66 -0.23 -2.35
C ILE A 347 15.15 -0.14 -2.59
N VAL A 348 14.74 0.04 -3.85
CA VAL A 348 13.38 0.45 -4.20
C VAL A 348 12.74 -0.49 -5.23
N ASP A 349 11.49 -0.87 -5.01
CA ASP A 349 10.66 -1.62 -5.96
C ASP A 349 11.27 -2.95 -6.47
N ASN A 350 12.18 -3.56 -5.70
CA ASN A 350 12.78 -4.84 -6.05
C ASN A 350 11.92 -6.03 -5.61
N THR A 351 12.06 -7.15 -6.31
CA THR A 351 11.41 -8.42 -5.97
C THR A 351 12.43 -9.45 -5.52
N PHE A 352 12.34 -9.89 -4.27
CA PHE A 352 13.16 -10.94 -3.68
C PHE A 352 12.33 -12.21 -3.53
N THR A 353 12.60 -13.21 -4.35
CA THR A 353 11.85 -14.47 -4.31
C THR A 353 12.76 -15.61 -3.87
N GLU A 354 12.29 -16.41 -2.91
CA GLU A 354 12.89 -17.70 -2.60
C GLU A 354 14.38 -17.66 -2.23
N GLN A 355 14.79 -16.57 -1.55
CA GLN A 355 16.18 -16.34 -1.16
C GLN A 355 16.70 -17.45 -0.23
N LEU A 356 17.97 -17.79 -0.40
CA LEU A 356 18.70 -18.79 0.36
C LEU A 356 19.30 -18.25 1.67
N ALA A 357 19.22 -16.94 1.89
CA ALA A 357 19.76 -16.27 3.06
C ALA A 357 19.00 -14.96 3.37
N HIS A 358 19.50 -14.16 4.32
CA HIS A 358 18.94 -12.86 4.67
C HIS A 358 18.92 -12.00 3.41
N SER A 359 17.81 -11.37 3.03
CA SER A 359 17.79 -10.60 1.78
C SER A 359 18.67 -9.35 1.88
N ILE A 360 18.59 -8.64 3.00
CA ILE A 360 19.33 -7.39 3.24
C ILE A 360 20.01 -7.46 4.60
N VAL A 361 21.31 -7.25 4.62
CA VAL A 361 22.17 -7.30 5.80
C VAL A 361 22.96 -6.00 5.93
N MET A 362 22.40 -5.04 6.66
CA MET A 362 23.06 -3.76 6.97
C MET A 362 23.61 -3.83 8.40
N ARG A 363 24.88 -4.20 8.53
CA ARG A 363 25.57 -4.40 9.80
C ARG A 363 26.91 -3.69 9.85
N ASN A 364 27.20 -3.08 11.00
CA ASN A 364 28.52 -2.50 11.36
C ASN A 364 28.93 -1.22 10.61
N ALA A 365 28.27 -0.82 9.52
CA ALA A 365 28.52 0.46 8.84
C ALA A 365 27.76 1.65 9.44
N LYS A 366 28.07 2.86 8.95
CA LYS A 366 27.31 4.09 9.22
C LYS A 366 26.29 4.31 8.11
N HIS A 367 25.03 4.54 8.47
CA HIS A 367 23.90 4.69 7.54
C HIS A 367 23.22 6.05 7.67
N VAL A 368 23.11 6.82 6.59
CA VAL A 368 22.51 8.17 6.63
C VAL A 368 21.53 8.37 5.47
N ASP A 369 20.28 8.71 5.79
CA ASP A 369 19.21 8.99 4.84
C ASP A 369 18.94 7.83 3.84
N ASN A 370 19.21 6.58 4.26
CA ASN A 370 19.00 5.38 3.45
C ASN A 370 17.52 4.96 3.42
N VAL A 371 17.05 4.47 2.26
CA VAL A 371 15.65 4.11 2.01
C VAL A 371 15.53 2.68 1.47
N ILE A 372 14.72 1.86 2.14
CA ILE A 372 14.28 0.55 1.66
C ILE A 372 12.76 0.63 1.47
N SER A 373 12.29 0.76 0.22
CA SER A 373 10.87 1.06 -0.05
C SER A 373 10.24 0.28 -1.21
N GLY A 374 8.96 -0.06 -1.10
CA GLY A 374 8.20 -0.68 -2.19
C GLY A 374 8.63 -2.11 -2.58
N ASN A 375 9.56 -2.72 -1.85
CA ASN A 375 10.09 -4.04 -2.20
C ASN A 375 9.13 -5.17 -1.83
N SER A 376 9.21 -6.28 -2.57
CA SER A 376 8.46 -7.51 -2.31
C SER A 376 9.39 -8.66 -1.91
N PHE A 377 9.30 -9.10 -0.66
CA PHE A 377 10.03 -10.25 -0.11
C PHE A 377 9.13 -11.47 -0.04
N LEU A 378 9.22 -12.37 -1.01
CA LEU A 378 8.29 -13.47 -1.25
C LEU A 378 8.93 -14.83 -0.99
N LYS A 379 8.29 -15.66 -0.16
CA LYS A 379 8.61 -17.09 0.02
C LYS A 379 10.08 -17.40 0.35
N GLN A 380 10.69 -16.62 1.25
CA GLN A 380 12.10 -16.77 1.63
C GLN A 380 12.37 -18.19 2.17
N ARG A 381 13.41 -18.89 1.67
CA ARG A 381 13.50 -20.38 1.68
C ARG A 381 14.29 -21.03 2.84
N VAL A 382 14.89 -20.31 3.80
CA VAL A 382 15.97 -20.90 4.64
C VAL A 382 15.90 -20.62 6.15
N GLY A 383 16.33 -21.61 6.95
CA GLY A 383 16.48 -21.64 8.42
C GLY A 383 17.52 -20.68 9.02
N ILE A 384 17.43 -19.41 8.65
CA ILE A 384 18.10 -18.25 9.24
C ILE A 384 17.04 -17.33 9.87
N ASN A 385 17.47 -16.48 10.78
CA ASN A 385 16.54 -15.84 11.68
C ASN A 385 15.73 -14.66 11.09
N THR A 386 16.13 -14.00 9.99
CA THR A 386 15.46 -12.75 9.53
C THR A 386 15.52 -12.46 8.04
N THR A 387 14.61 -11.64 7.50
CA THR A 387 14.65 -11.14 6.11
C THR A 387 15.52 -9.88 5.98
N ILE A 388 15.26 -8.84 6.79
CA ILE A 388 16.10 -7.64 6.88
C ILE A 388 16.80 -7.60 8.23
N TRP A 389 18.12 -7.53 8.21
CA TRP A 389 18.95 -7.39 9.42
C TRP A 389 19.56 -5.99 9.48
N LEU A 390 19.17 -5.23 10.51
CA LEU A 390 19.70 -3.90 10.85
C LEU A 390 20.47 -3.99 12.18
N THR A 391 21.77 -3.69 12.21
CA THR A 391 22.49 -3.49 13.48
C THR A 391 22.92 -2.04 13.65
N ARG A 392 22.90 -1.56 14.91
CA ARG A 392 23.46 -0.25 15.26
C ARG A 392 24.71 -0.43 16.07
N GLN A 393 25.79 0.20 15.63
CA GLN A 393 26.96 0.45 16.46
C GLN A 393 26.83 1.80 17.20
N ALA A 394 27.10 1.81 18.50
CA ALA A 394 27.09 3.06 19.27
C ALA A 394 28.09 4.07 18.69
N GLY A 395 27.64 5.31 18.50
CA GLY A 395 28.52 6.44 18.18
C GLY A 395 28.81 6.68 16.69
N ARG A 396 28.24 5.91 15.75
CA ARG A 396 28.46 6.13 14.30
C ARG A 396 27.58 7.20 13.65
N GLY A 397 26.43 7.50 14.25
CA GLY A 397 25.58 8.62 13.83
C GLY A 397 24.52 8.27 12.78
N ASP A 398 24.00 7.04 12.80
CA ASP A 398 22.88 6.67 11.93
C ASP A 398 21.69 7.61 12.11
N VAL A 399 21.16 8.13 11.01
CA VAL A 399 20.10 9.15 11.01
C VAL A 399 19.32 9.13 9.70
N GLY A 400 18.01 9.35 9.79
CA GLY A 400 17.15 9.55 8.61
C GLY A 400 16.80 8.30 7.82
N ASN A 401 17.24 7.12 8.26
CA ASN A 401 17.02 5.88 7.52
C ASN A 401 15.58 5.37 7.67
N VAL A 402 15.03 4.77 6.62
CA VAL A 402 13.63 4.34 6.56
C VAL A 402 13.50 2.98 5.86
N VAL A 403 12.69 2.09 6.45
CA VAL A 403 12.14 0.89 5.81
C VAL A 403 10.64 1.10 5.70
N GLU A 404 10.13 1.34 4.49
CA GLU A 404 8.71 1.68 4.30
C GLU A 404 8.01 1.00 3.13
N ASP A 405 6.69 0.86 3.23
CA ASP A 405 5.83 0.40 2.12
C ASP A 405 6.28 -0.94 1.47
N ASN A 406 7.03 -1.78 2.20
CA ASN A 406 7.48 -3.08 1.71
C ASN A 406 6.44 -4.17 2.02
N LEU A 407 6.38 -5.18 1.14
CA LEU A 407 5.62 -6.42 1.35
C LEU A 407 6.57 -7.53 1.80
N PHE A 408 6.29 -8.11 2.96
CA PHE A 408 6.95 -9.33 3.44
C PHE A 408 5.91 -10.46 3.45
N ASP A 409 6.12 -11.52 2.66
CA ASP A 409 5.22 -12.66 2.61
C ASP A 409 6.01 -13.98 2.58
N GLN A 410 5.90 -14.80 3.62
CA GLN A 410 6.56 -16.11 3.69
C GLN A 410 5.85 -17.24 2.93
N GLY A 411 4.68 -16.95 2.35
CA GLY A 411 3.79 -17.96 1.80
C GLY A 411 2.87 -18.56 2.87
N ALA A 412 1.68 -18.97 2.44
CA ALA A 412 0.66 -19.51 3.33
C ALA A 412 1.10 -20.83 3.99
N PRO A 413 0.53 -21.18 5.16
CA PRO A 413 0.81 -22.46 5.83
C PRO A 413 0.67 -23.67 4.88
N GLY A 414 1.74 -24.46 4.76
CA GLY A 414 1.78 -25.64 3.90
C GLY A 414 2.43 -25.41 2.52
N ASP A 415 2.90 -24.20 2.21
CA ASP A 415 3.79 -23.96 1.07
C ASP A 415 5.11 -24.74 1.28
N PRO A 416 5.61 -25.51 0.29
CA PRO A 416 6.92 -26.17 0.39
C PRO A 416 8.08 -25.20 0.71
N ALA A 417 7.99 -23.94 0.28
CA ALA A 417 8.97 -22.91 0.62
C ALA A 417 8.86 -22.43 2.08
N SER A 418 7.76 -22.71 2.78
CA SER A 418 7.53 -22.35 4.19
C SER A 418 7.98 -23.43 5.19
N GLN A 419 8.79 -24.40 4.77
CA GLN A 419 9.18 -25.53 5.64
C GLN A 419 10.22 -25.17 6.71
N ASP A 420 10.93 -24.05 6.57
CA ASP A 420 11.82 -23.44 7.58
C ASP A 420 11.70 -21.89 7.52
N PRO A 421 10.62 -21.29 8.05
CA PRO A 421 10.36 -19.86 7.89
C PRO A 421 11.35 -18.99 8.70
N ASN A 422 11.73 -17.83 8.14
CA ASN A 422 12.48 -16.81 8.90
C ASN A 422 11.70 -16.43 10.17
N ARG A 423 12.40 -16.23 11.29
CA ARG A 423 11.76 -15.81 12.56
C ARG A 423 11.24 -14.37 12.50
N TRP A 424 11.96 -13.48 11.81
CA TRP A 424 11.68 -12.04 11.78
C TRP A 424 11.61 -11.50 10.35
N ALA A 425 10.59 -10.71 10.02
CA ALA A 425 10.60 -9.91 8.80
C ALA A 425 11.69 -8.84 8.89
N ILE A 426 11.74 -8.16 10.04
CA ILE A 426 12.73 -7.11 10.31
C ILE A 426 13.35 -7.35 11.69
N PHE A 427 14.66 -7.36 11.72
CA PHE A 427 15.44 -7.56 12.93
C PHE A 427 16.39 -6.39 13.18
N GLY A 428 16.18 -5.70 14.29
CA GLY A 428 17.04 -4.66 14.82
C GLY A 428 17.78 -5.11 16.08
N GLU A 429 19.11 -5.24 16.03
CA GLU A 429 19.93 -5.66 17.18
C GLU A 429 20.95 -4.61 17.63
N LEU A 430 21.01 -4.39 18.95
CA LEU A 430 22.06 -3.63 19.60
C LEU A 430 23.37 -4.39 19.57
N ASP A 431 24.43 -3.72 19.13
CA ASP A 431 25.77 -4.17 19.52
C ASP A 431 25.90 -4.13 21.06
N ALA A 432 26.61 -5.11 21.62
CA ALA A 432 26.67 -5.37 23.07
C ALA A 432 27.15 -4.16 23.89
N ASP A 433 27.79 -3.19 23.23
CA ASP A 433 28.40 -1.99 23.82
C ASP A 433 27.54 -0.71 23.74
N ALA A 434 26.29 -0.77 23.27
CA ALA A 434 25.50 0.42 22.89
C ALA A 434 24.19 0.69 23.70
N PRO A 435 24.18 0.80 25.04
CA PRO A 435 22.93 1.03 25.77
C PRO A 435 22.30 2.41 25.47
N GLY A 436 21.08 2.40 24.90
CA GLY A 436 20.09 3.49 25.07
C GLY A 436 20.05 4.66 24.07
N GLY A 437 20.46 4.49 22.81
CA GLY A 437 20.29 5.54 21.78
C GLY A 437 19.28 5.23 20.66
N ASN A 438 18.95 6.24 19.84
CA ASN A 438 18.10 6.16 18.64
C ASN A 438 18.69 5.18 17.60
N SER A 439 17.90 4.27 17.01
CA SER A 439 18.32 3.42 15.88
C SER A 439 18.83 4.22 14.67
N GLY A 440 18.29 5.42 14.45
CA GLY A 440 18.44 6.12 13.17
C GLY A 440 17.53 5.56 12.07
N TRP A 441 16.77 4.50 12.36
CA TRP A 441 15.87 3.79 11.45
C TRP A 441 14.40 3.96 11.84
N SER A 442 13.53 4.20 10.85
CA SER A 442 12.07 4.17 11.00
C SER A 442 11.48 3.02 10.17
N LEU A 443 10.50 2.31 10.74
CA LEU A 443 9.80 1.21 10.09
C LEU A 443 8.34 1.62 9.84
N LEU A 444 7.99 1.98 8.61
CA LEU A 444 6.75 2.66 8.27
C LEU A 444 5.89 1.87 7.28
N ASN A 445 4.59 1.71 7.52
CA ASN A 445 3.62 1.21 6.52
C ASN A 445 3.95 -0.15 5.85
N ASN A 446 4.83 -0.97 6.42
CA ASN A 446 5.15 -2.26 5.83
C ASN A 446 4.00 -3.25 6.04
N ARG A 447 3.77 -4.14 5.08
CA ARG A 447 2.81 -5.23 5.18
C ARG A 447 3.54 -6.55 5.43
N ILE A 448 3.18 -7.25 6.50
CA ILE A 448 3.86 -8.47 6.93
C ILE A 448 2.86 -9.62 7.05
N ASP A 449 3.01 -10.60 6.15
CA ASP A 449 2.10 -11.72 5.98
C ASP A 449 2.83 -13.06 6.24
N ASN A 450 2.15 -13.95 6.96
CA ASN A 450 2.55 -15.35 7.20
C ASN A 450 3.83 -15.56 8.04
N TYR A 451 4.25 -14.58 8.86
CA TYR A 451 5.39 -14.73 9.79
C TYR A 451 4.99 -15.32 11.16
N GLY A 452 5.93 -15.92 11.91
CA GLY A 452 5.74 -16.30 13.32
C GLY A 452 5.19 -17.71 13.57
N ASN A 453 5.05 -18.55 12.54
CA ASN A 453 4.59 -19.93 12.68
C ASN A 453 5.73 -20.84 13.21
N GLY A 454 5.48 -21.67 14.23
CA GLY A 454 6.43 -22.72 14.67
C GLY A 454 7.23 -22.49 15.97
N GLY A 455 6.92 -21.48 16.78
CA GLY A 455 7.29 -21.48 18.21
C GLY A 455 8.09 -20.30 18.81
N SER A 456 8.49 -19.26 18.07
CA SER A 456 9.26 -18.16 18.69
C SER A 456 9.12 -16.81 17.98
N ASP A 457 8.71 -15.82 18.77
CA ASP A 457 8.88 -14.36 18.61
C ASP A 457 8.04 -13.61 17.56
N ALA A 458 7.87 -12.31 17.82
CA ALA A 458 7.11 -11.35 17.01
C ALA A 458 7.78 -11.06 15.65
N PRO A 459 7.05 -10.80 14.54
CA PRO A 459 7.62 -10.56 13.20
C PRO A 459 8.63 -9.43 13.11
N ILE A 460 8.49 -8.38 13.93
CA ILE A 460 9.49 -7.31 14.02
C ILE A 460 10.18 -7.42 15.39
N ARG A 461 11.50 -7.48 15.41
CA ARG A 461 12.29 -7.36 16.65
C ARG A 461 13.09 -6.08 16.64
N ILE A 462 13.05 -5.32 17.72
CA ILE A 462 13.85 -4.11 17.90
C ILE A 462 14.53 -4.09 19.28
N ALA A 463 15.81 -3.78 19.29
CA ALA A 463 16.58 -3.57 20.52
C ALA A 463 16.99 -2.10 20.72
N PHE A 464 16.75 -1.20 19.76
CA PHE A 464 17.15 0.20 19.85
C PHE A 464 16.10 1.09 20.45
N ALA A 465 16.53 2.05 21.26
CA ALA A 465 15.64 3.12 21.62
C ALA A 465 15.29 3.97 20.41
N GLY A 466 14.14 4.61 20.48
CA GLY A 466 13.71 5.64 19.55
C GLY A 466 13.42 5.28 18.11
N THR A 467 13.28 3.99 17.81
CA THR A 467 12.83 3.51 16.51
C THR A 467 11.35 3.88 16.32
N LYS A 468 11.01 4.67 15.29
CA LYS A 468 9.61 4.92 14.91
C LYS A 468 9.09 3.68 14.19
N VAL A 469 8.00 3.06 14.67
CA VAL A 469 7.41 1.87 14.04
C VAL A 469 5.94 2.14 13.80
N LEU A 470 5.54 2.71 12.67
CA LEU A 470 4.19 3.27 12.44
C LEU A 470 3.54 2.65 11.19
N GLY A 471 2.22 2.49 11.14
CA GLY A 471 1.53 2.14 9.89
C GLY A 471 1.64 0.68 9.45
N ASN A 472 2.52 -0.12 10.07
CA ASN A 472 2.73 -1.51 9.67
C ASN A 472 1.47 -2.37 9.93
N THR A 473 1.12 -3.22 8.97
CA THR A 473 -0.05 -4.12 8.96
C THR A 473 0.38 -5.58 8.91
N TYR A 474 -0.47 -6.46 9.42
CA TYR A 474 -0.15 -7.88 9.57
C TYR A 474 -1.27 -8.75 8.99
N GLY A 475 -0.91 -9.73 8.16
CA GLY A 475 -1.85 -10.67 7.54
C GLY A 475 -2.31 -11.78 8.49
N GLN A 476 -3.41 -12.46 8.14
CA GLN A 476 -4.14 -13.40 9.00
C GLN A 476 -3.32 -14.55 9.61
N ASN A 477 -2.27 -15.01 8.94
CA ASN A 477 -1.43 -16.09 9.47
C ASN A 477 -0.16 -15.56 10.15
N THR A 478 -0.01 -14.24 10.29
CA THR A 478 1.09 -13.62 11.01
C THR A 478 0.83 -13.73 12.51
N GLN A 479 1.71 -14.40 13.24
CA GLN A 479 1.57 -14.67 14.67
C GLN A 479 2.59 -13.88 15.49
N GLY A 480 2.18 -13.47 16.69
CA GLY A 480 3.07 -12.97 17.75
C GLY A 480 3.52 -14.07 18.72
N THR A 481 4.12 -13.72 19.87
CA THR A 481 4.66 -14.72 20.82
C THR A 481 3.62 -15.73 21.35
N THR A 482 4.07 -16.96 21.62
CA THR A 482 3.28 -18.19 21.86
C THR A 482 2.74 -18.40 23.29
N VAL A 483 2.71 -17.39 24.17
CA VAL A 483 2.14 -17.58 25.52
C VAL A 483 0.61 -17.45 25.48
N ALA A 484 -0.07 -18.54 25.85
CA ALA A 484 -1.51 -18.78 25.73
C ALA A 484 -2.43 -17.92 26.64
N GLU A 485 -2.00 -16.72 27.02
CA GLU A 485 -2.87 -15.71 27.62
C GLU A 485 -2.73 -14.43 26.81
N GLU A 486 -3.70 -14.22 25.91
CA GLU A 486 -4.03 -12.95 25.28
C GLU A 486 -4.28 -11.90 26.37
N SER A 487 -3.21 -11.35 26.93
CA SER A 487 -3.32 -10.13 27.73
C SER A 487 -2.73 -9.01 26.91
N GLU A 488 -3.56 -7.98 26.70
CA GLU A 488 -3.22 -6.63 26.23
C GLU A 488 -2.13 -5.93 27.09
N LEU A 489 -1.48 -6.68 27.99
CA LEU A 489 -0.44 -6.28 28.94
C LEU A 489 0.93 -6.90 28.60
N GLY A 490 1.01 -7.87 27.67
CA GLY A 490 2.25 -8.52 27.22
C GLY A 490 3.00 -7.69 26.17
N GLY A 491 4.29 -7.44 26.36
CA GLY A 491 5.09 -6.51 25.54
C GLY A 491 5.58 -7.02 24.17
N ASN A 492 5.08 -8.15 23.65
CA ASN A 492 5.75 -8.93 22.59
C ASN A 492 4.83 -9.46 21.45
N TRP A 493 3.75 -8.78 21.03
CA TRP A 493 2.88 -9.33 19.97
C TRP A 493 3.50 -9.25 18.57
N PHE A 494 3.34 -8.14 17.81
CA PHE A 494 3.95 -8.00 16.48
C PHE A 494 5.31 -7.28 16.47
N VAL A 495 5.61 -6.56 17.55
CA VAL A 495 6.93 -5.97 17.78
C VAL A 495 7.48 -6.47 19.10
N TRP A 496 8.59 -7.21 19.03
CA TRP A 496 9.35 -7.58 20.21
C TRP A 496 10.38 -6.51 20.53
N ASN A 497 10.18 -5.86 21.67
CA ASN A 497 11.00 -4.75 22.14
C ASN A 497 11.92 -5.22 23.26
N VAL A 498 13.23 -5.23 23.01
CA VAL A 498 14.21 -5.77 23.95
C VAL A 498 14.58 -4.71 25.00
N GLY A 499 14.34 -5.02 26.28
CA GLY A 499 14.71 -4.14 27.40
C GLY A 499 13.82 -2.89 27.52
N THR A 500 14.44 -1.71 27.63
CA THR A 500 13.74 -0.40 27.72
C THR A 500 13.83 0.39 26.41
N ALA A 501 14.22 -0.26 25.32
CA ALA A 501 14.53 0.35 24.04
C ALA A 501 13.42 1.33 23.61
N ASN A 502 12.21 0.84 23.34
CA ASN A 502 11.04 1.71 23.31
C ASN A 502 10.24 1.51 24.61
N ALA A 503 10.11 2.52 25.47
CA ALA A 503 9.26 2.41 26.67
C ALA A 503 7.88 1.87 26.29
N ARG A 504 7.36 0.93 27.10
CA ARG A 504 6.18 0.08 26.88
C ARG A 504 5.19 0.59 25.82
N ILE A 505 4.87 -0.33 24.92
CA ILE A 505 4.14 -0.10 23.67
C ILE A 505 2.71 0.43 23.90
N GLN A 506 2.12 0.42 25.11
CA GLN A 506 0.76 0.90 25.35
C GLN A 506 0.73 2.18 26.21
N THR A 507 0.32 3.31 25.61
CA THR A 507 0.12 4.60 26.31
C THR A 507 -1.33 5.10 26.33
N TRP A 508 -2.14 4.70 25.34
CA TRP A 508 -3.57 4.99 25.25
C TRP A 508 -4.36 3.74 24.92
N ARG A 509 -5.61 3.70 25.38
CA ARG A 509 -6.57 2.65 25.08
C ARG A 509 -7.90 3.17 24.55
N PRO A 510 -8.44 2.64 23.43
CA PRO A 510 -9.87 2.70 23.18
C PRO A 510 -10.63 2.01 24.31
N ALA A 511 -11.79 2.57 24.65
CA ALA A 511 -12.83 1.96 25.44
C ALA A 511 -14.04 1.76 24.54
N LYS A 512 -14.67 0.58 24.64
CA LYS A 512 -15.88 0.13 23.92
C LYS A 512 -16.08 0.78 22.54
N ALA A 513 -15.55 0.14 21.49
CA ALA A 513 -15.79 0.52 20.10
C ALA A 513 -17.27 0.27 19.72
N ARG A 514 -17.84 1.18 18.94
CA ARG A 514 -19.22 1.13 18.44
C ARG A 514 -19.22 1.35 16.94
N PHE A 515 -19.71 0.39 16.19
CA PHE A 515 -19.92 0.50 14.74
C PHE A 515 -21.34 1.00 14.48
N THR A 516 -21.47 2.18 13.87
CA THR A 516 -22.79 2.77 13.58
C THR A 516 -22.70 3.73 12.40
N GLY A 517 -23.60 3.60 11.42
CA GLY A 517 -23.71 4.56 10.31
C GLY A 517 -22.44 4.73 9.46
N GLY A 518 -21.70 3.63 9.21
CA GLY A 518 -20.47 3.63 8.40
C GLY A 518 -19.26 4.25 9.10
N LYS A 519 -19.24 4.23 10.43
CA LYS A 519 -18.14 4.71 11.26
C LYS A 519 -17.93 3.79 12.44
N VAL A 520 -16.69 3.72 12.91
CA VAL A 520 -16.38 3.17 14.23
C VAL A 520 -16.03 4.31 15.17
N SER A 521 -16.61 4.30 16.36
CA SER A 521 -16.37 5.29 17.40
C SER A 521 -15.95 4.63 18.71
N PHE A 522 -15.00 5.24 19.41
CA PHE A 522 -14.48 4.71 20.67
C PHE A 522 -14.05 5.87 21.57
N ASP A 523 -14.14 5.66 22.87
CA ASP A 523 -13.68 6.62 23.87
C ASP A 523 -12.18 6.37 24.12
N VAL A 524 -11.34 7.40 24.15
CA VAL A 524 -9.88 7.21 24.36
C VAL A 524 -9.44 7.66 25.74
N ALA A 525 -8.66 6.82 26.42
CA ALA A 525 -8.13 7.11 27.74
C ALA A 525 -6.63 6.77 27.84
N PRO A 526 -5.83 7.58 28.56
CA PRO A 526 -4.47 7.23 28.90
C PRO A 526 -4.42 5.97 29.77
N VAL A 527 -3.36 5.16 29.64
CA VAL A 527 -3.15 3.94 30.43
C VAL A 527 -2.21 4.24 31.60
N ASP A 528 -2.73 4.21 32.83
CA ASP A 528 -1.91 4.41 34.03
C ASP A 528 -1.11 3.14 34.37
N ASN A 529 0.16 3.11 33.95
CA ASN A 529 1.07 1.97 34.13
C ASN A 529 2.43 2.37 34.76
N GLY A 530 2.48 3.52 35.42
CA GLY A 530 3.71 4.04 36.05
C GLY A 530 4.78 4.57 35.07
N GLN A 531 4.47 4.71 33.78
CA GLN A 531 5.32 5.39 32.78
C GLN A 531 4.84 6.83 32.51
N PRO A 532 5.72 7.71 31.98
CA PRO A 532 5.32 9.05 31.56
C PRO A 532 4.19 8.98 30.52
N GLN A 533 3.04 9.57 30.86
CA GLN A 533 1.92 9.66 29.94
C GLN A 533 2.29 10.63 28.79
N PRO A 534 1.93 10.32 27.53
CA PRO A 534 2.12 11.25 26.44
C PRO A 534 1.35 12.55 26.70
N THR A 535 2.00 13.68 26.45
CA THR A 535 1.37 15.01 26.57
C THR A 535 0.44 15.22 25.37
N PRO A 536 -0.90 15.30 25.56
CA PRO A 536 -1.81 15.59 24.47
C PRO A 536 -1.57 17.02 23.93
N PRO A 537 -1.92 17.30 22.67
CA PRO A 537 -2.64 16.42 21.75
C PRO A 537 -1.74 15.36 21.09
N VAL A 538 -2.31 14.20 20.78
CA VAL A 538 -1.64 13.10 20.04
C VAL A 538 -2.38 12.77 18.75
N ASN A 539 -1.72 12.16 17.78
CA ASN A 539 -2.37 11.58 16.60
C ASN A 539 -2.63 10.09 16.84
N LEU A 540 -3.77 9.58 16.37
CA LEU A 540 -4.11 8.16 16.47
C LEU A 540 -4.22 7.57 15.06
N HIS A 541 -3.50 6.49 14.83
CA HIS A 541 -3.61 5.62 13.66
C HIS A 541 -4.53 4.47 14.05
N VAL A 542 -5.61 4.26 13.29
CA VAL A 542 -6.68 3.32 13.63
C VAL A 542 -6.66 2.16 12.64
N TYR A 543 -6.73 0.96 13.17
CA TYR A 543 -6.78 -0.28 12.40
C TYR A 543 -8.02 -1.07 12.79
N TRP A 544 -8.53 -1.82 11.83
CA TRP A 544 -9.61 -2.77 12.00
C TRP A 544 -9.10 -4.18 11.76
N THR A 545 -9.69 -5.15 12.45
CA THR A 545 -9.44 -6.56 12.17
C THR A 545 -10.70 -7.39 12.49
N ALA A 546 -10.93 -8.45 11.72
CA ALA A 546 -12.06 -9.35 11.94
C ALA A 546 -11.87 -10.23 13.19
N ASP A 547 -10.62 -10.59 13.48
CA ASP A 547 -10.12 -11.36 14.63
C ASP A 547 -8.86 -10.67 15.18
N ASP A 548 -7.99 -11.32 15.97
CA ASP A 548 -6.75 -10.69 16.43
C ASP A 548 -5.55 -10.84 15.47
N ASN A 549 -5.78 -11.22 14.19
CA ASN A 549 -4.69 -11.63 13.30
C ASN A 549 -4.57 -10.89 11.95
N ALA A 550 -5.64 -10.31 11.38
CA ALA A 550 -5.60 -9.68 10.04
C ALA A 550 -6.00 -8.20 10.04
N GLU A 551 -5.02 -7.30 9.89
CA GLU A 551 -5.25 -5.87 10.09
C GLU A 551 -5.43 -5.06 8.79
N GLU A 552 -6.44 -4.19 8.81
CA GLU A 552 -6.67 -3.14 7.82
C GLU A 552 -6.45 -1.76 8.45
N TYR A 553 -5.69 -0.88 7.78
CA TYR A 553 -5.54 0.50 8.21
C TYR A 553 -6.76 1.36 7.82
N LEU A 554 -7.52 1.82 8.81
CA LEU A 554 -8.71 2.67 8.59
C LEU A 554 -8.35 4.16 8.42
N GLY A 555 -7.18 4.59 8.91
CA GLY A 555 -6.69 5.95 8.76
C GLY A 555 -6.27 6.63 10.08
N LYS A 556 -6.07 7.95 9.99
CA LYS A 556 -5.51 8.80 11.06
C LYS A 556 -6.56 9.76 11.64
N ILE A 557 -6.57 9.90 12.97
CA ILE A 557 -7.32 10.91 13.72
C ILE A 557 -6.30 11.87 14.36
N GLU A 558 -6.39 13.14 14.04
CA GLU A 558 -5.40 14.14 14.50
C GLU A 558 -5.85 14.88 15.75
N ASN A 559 -4.87 15.39 16.49
CA ASN A 559 -5.06 16.32 17.61
C ASN A 559 -5.94 15.81 18.76
N VAL A 560 -5.85 14.52 19.08
CA VAL A 560 -6.66 13.86 20.11
C VAL A 560 -6.21 14.26 21.52
N THR A 561 -7.16 14.75 22.32
CA THR A 561 -6.96 15.14 23.73
C THR A 561 -7.45 14.06 24.70
N ALA A 562 -6.99 14.08 25.96
CA ALA A 562 -7.38 13.09 26.95
C ALA A 562 -8.91 13.09 27.17
N ALA A 563 -9.52 11.89 27.24
CA ALA A 563 -10.94 11.65 27.54
C ALA A 563 -11.97 12.10 26.48
N GLY A 564 -11.62 12.05 25.19
CA GLY A 564 -12.55 12.31 24.09
C GLY A 564 -13.13 11.04 23.47
N ARG A 565 -14.37 11.12 22.94
CA ARG A 565 -14.86 10.16 21.93
C ARG A 565 -14.29 10.54 20.58
N VAL A 566 -13.68 9.59 19.90
CA VAL A 566 -13.19 9.76 18.53
C VAL A 566 -13.94 8.83 17.59
N SER A 567 -13.90 9.12 16.30
CA SER A 567 -14.54 8.27 15.28
C SER A 567 -13.79 8.34 13.95
N ILE A 568 -13.76 7.22 13.23
CA ILE A 568 -13.21 7.14 11.87
C ILE A 568 -14.21 6.41 10.95
N PRO A 569 -14.33 6.81 9.66
CA PRO A 569 -15.14 6.06 8.69
C PRO A 569 -14.65 4.61 8.55
N THR A 570 -15.58 3.69 8.32
CA THR A 570 -15.27 2.29 8.02
C THR A 570 -16.45 1.64 7.29
N THR A 571 -16.16 0.64 6.46
CA THR A 571 -17.18 -0.24 5.86
C THR A 571 -17.57 -1.39 6.78
N HIS A 572 -16.84 -1.60 7.87
CA HIS A 572 -17.07 -2.70 8.79
C HIS A 572 -18.19 -2.40 9.78
N ASN A 573 -18.96 -3.42 10.15
CA ASN A 573 -20.06 -3.35 11.12
C ASN A 573 -19.79 -4.12 12.42
N SER A 574 -18.68 -4.85 12.47
CA SER A 574 -18.24 -5.69 13.58
C SER A 574 -16.70 -5.82 13.52
N GLY A 575 -16.08 -6.48 14.50
CA GLY A 575 -14.63 -6.69 14.59
C GLY A 575 -13.94 -5.89 15.68
N PHE A 576 -12.62 -5.94 15.73
CA PHE A 576 -11.79 -5.29 16.73
C PHE A 576 -11.17 -4.02 16.16
N VAL A 577 -10.93 -3.04 17.03
CA VAL A 577 -10.23 -1.80 16.69
C VAL A 577 -8.93 -1.75 17.45
N ARG A 578 -7.82 -1.62 16.72
CA ARG A 578 -6.52 -1.32 17.28
C ARG A 578 -6.20 0.15 17.04
N ILE A 579 -5.56 0.78 18.03
CA ILE A 579 -4.97 2.10 17.85
C ILE A 579 -3.47 2.07 18.01
N GLN A 580 -2.82 2.96 17.28
CA GLN A 580 -1.44 3.31 17.43
C GLN A 580 -1.31 4.81 17.61
N THR A 581 -0.58 5.23 18.65
CA THR A 581 -0.41 6.66 18.94
C THR A 581 0.85 7.19 18.26
N GLU A 582 0.74 8.32 17.57
CA GLU A 582 1.84 9.11 17.01
C GLU A 582 1.94 10.44 17.79
N GLY A 583 3.09 10.67 18.43
CA GLY A 583 3.35 11.85 19.27
C GLY A 583 3.21 11.57 20.78
N GLY A 584 4.23 11.98 21.55
CA GLY A 584 4.38 11.79 23.00
C GLY A 584 5.76 12.31 23.45
N ALA A 585 6.05 12.35 24.77
CA ALA A 585 7.30 12.93 25.32
C ALA A 585 8.60 12.31 24.77
N SER A 586 8.52 11.18 24.08
CA SER A 586 9.61 10.47 23.44
C SER A 586 9.49 10.38 21.91
N GLY A 587 8.36 10.78 21.28
CA GLY A 587 8.16 10.64 19.83
C GLY A 587 7.96 9.20 19.32
N PHE A 588 7.91 8.21 20.21
CA PHE A 588 7.86 6.79 19.85
C PHE A 588 6.44 6.24 19.94
N THR A 589 6.04 5.50 18.90
CA THR A 589 4.67 5.09 18.69
C THR A 589 4.27 3.98 19.65
N SER A 590 3.20 4.19 20.40
CA SER A 590 2.63 3.16 21.26
C SER A 590 1.62 2.33 20.44
N GLN A 591 1.81 1.01 20.30
CA GLN A 591 0.85 0.07 19.70
C GLN A 591 -0.09 -0.53 20.79
N TYR A 592 -1.31 -0.84 20.40
CA TYR A 592 -2.29 -1.63 21.16
C TYR A 592 -2.99 -0.93 22.33
N SER A 593 -4.29 -0.70 22.17
CA SER A 593 -5.21 -1.42 23.06
C SER A 593 -6.33 -2.00 22.22
N GLY A 594 -6.71 -3.23 22.55
CA GLY A 594 -7.92 -3.82 22.03
C GLY A 594 -9.13 -3.24 22.76
N VAL A 595 -10.29 -3.53 22.18
CA VAL A 595 -11.56 -3.49 22.87
C VAL A 595 -12.25 -4.81 22.60
N ALA A 596 -12.39 -5.63 23.64
CA ALA A 596 -13.40 -6.67 23.69
C ALA A 596 -14.77 -6.05 24.04
N GLU A 597 -15.64 -5.96 23.03
CA GLU A 597 -16.95 -6.66 22.95
C GLU A 597 -17.77 -6.04 21.82
N VAL A 598 -17.80 -6.74 20.69
CA VAL A 598 -18.84 -6.62 19.67
C VAL A 598 -20.03 -7.40 20.20
N LEU A 599 -21.09 -6.70 20.57
CA LEU A 599 -22.40 -7.33 20.58
C LEU A 599 -22.84 -7.29 19.12
N GLY A 600 -22.87 -8.43 18.43
CA GLY A 600 -23.40 -8.52 17.06
C GLY A 600 -24.83 -7.97 17.02
N ASP A 601 -25.34 -7.54 15.86
CA ASP A 601 -26.75 -7.20 15.62
C ASP A 601 -27.13 -7.98 14.36
N THR A 602 -27.46 -9.26 14.56
CA THR A 602 -27.52 -10.29 13.52
C THR A 602 -28.66 -10.04 12.55
N ASP A 603 -29.76 -9.43 12.98
CA ASP A 603 -30.91 -9.10 12.14
C ASP A 603 -31.05 -7.62 11.76
N GLY A 604 -30.21 -6.75 12.31
CA GLY A 604 -30.04 -5.36 11.90
C GLY A 604 -31.12 -4.42 12.40
N ASP A 605 -31.74 -4.73 13.53
CA ASP A 605 -32.88 -3.99 14.08
C ASP A 605 -32.49 -2.85 15.03
N GLY A 606 -31.20 -2.76 15.37
CA GLY A 606 -30.62 -1.74 16.24
C GLY A 606 -30.46 -2.14 17.70
N ILE A 607 -30.78 -3.39 18.08
CA ILE A 607 -30.40 -4.04 19.34
C ILE A 607 -29.28 -5.02 19.04
N ALA A 608 -28.41 -5.28 20.02
CA ALA A 608 -27.34 -6.24 19.84
C ALA A 608 -27.72 -7.63 20.38
N ASP A 609 -27.30 -8.71 19.72
CA ASP A 609 -27.63 -10.12 19.97
C ASP A 609 -27.60 -10.50 21.45
N ALA A 610 -26.60 -10.06 22.23
CA ALA A 610 -26.54 -10.40 23.64
C ALA A 610 -27.55 -9.62 24.49
N ASP A 611 -27.85 -8.37 24.11
CA ASP A 611 -28.92 -7.58 24.72
C ASP A 611 -30.28 -8.19 24.33
N GLU A 612 -30.45 -8.64 23.10
CA GLU A 612 -31.64 -9.37 22.64
C GLU A 612 -31.87 -10.66 23.43
N VAL A 613 -30.84 -11.49 23.60
CA VAL A 613 -30.90 -12.68 24.47
C VAL A 613 -31.28 -12.31 25.90
N ALA A 614 -30.80 -11.19 26.43
CA ALA A 614 -31.14 -10.71 27.78
C ALA A 614 -32.57 -10.15 27.88
N LEU A 615 -33.08 -9.54 26.81
CA LEU A 615 -34.43 -9.00 26.68
C LEU A 615 -35.46 -10.09 26.32
N GLY A 616 -35.00 -11.25 25.84
CA GLY A 616 -35.81 -12.38 25.43
C GLY A 616 -36.30 -12.32 23.99
N THR A 617 -35.78 -11.40 23.18
CA THR A 617 -36.02 -11.31 21.74
C THR A 617 -35.17 -12.33 20.97
N ASP A 618 -35.48 -12.59 19.70
CA ASP A 618 -34.76 -13.54 18.85
C ASP A 618 -33.73 -12.82 17.98
N PRO A 619 -32.41 -13.00 18.22
CA PRO A 619 -31.35 -12.27 17.48
C PRO A 619 -31.32 -12.46 15.97
N ASN A 620 -32.15 -13.35 15.44
CA ASN A 620 -32.23 -13.63 14.01
C ASN A 620 -33.53 -13.08 13.40
N LYS A 621 -34.32 -12.31 14.15
CA LYS A 621 -35.58 -11.73 13.72
C LYS A 621 -35.75 -10.31 14.26
N ALA A 622 -35.58 -9.36 13.35
CA ALA A 622 -35.79 -7.95 13.63
C ALA A 622 -37.18 -7.59 14.19
N ASP A 623 -38.16 -8.49 14.14
CA ASP A 623 -39.54 -8.36 14.69
C ASP A 623 -39.88 -9.71 15.34
N THR A 624 -39.62 -9.82 16.64
CA THR A 624 -39.67 -11.10 17.36
C THR A 624 -41.08 -11.65 17.44
N ASP A 625 -42.06 -10.82 17.75
CA ASP A 625 -43.44 -11.26 17.91
C ASP A 625 -44.24 -11.25 16.60
N GLY A 626 -43.74 -10.60 15.55
CA GLY A 626 -44.31 -10.57 14.21
C GLY A 626 -45.58 -9.74 14.12
N ASP A 627 -45.66 -8.59 14.79
CA ASP A 627 -46.76 -7.63 14.65
C ASP A 627 -46.50 -6.53 13.59
N GLY A 628 -45.24 -6.45 13.13
CA GLY A 628 -44.76 -5.55 12.10
C GLY A 628 -44.08 -4.29 12.59
N LEU A 629 -43.75 -4.16 13.87
CA LEU A 629 -42.72 -3.26 14.42
C LEU A 629 -41.43 -4.05 14.67
N SER A 630 -40.27 -3.39 14.60
CA SER A 630 -39.01 -4.06 14.94
C SER A 630 -38.72 -3.96 16.43
N ASP A 631 -38.02 -4.93 17.03
CA ASP A 631 -37.81 -4.95 18.49
C ASP A 631 -37.09 -3.66 18.94
N GLY A 632 -36.13 -3.17 18.16
CA GLY A 632 -35.46 -1.89 18.39
C GLY A 632 -36.39 -0.68 18.37
N VAL A 633 -37.40 -0.66 17.50
CA VAL A 633 -38.43 0.41 17.47
C VAL A 633 -39.35 0.30 18.68
N GLU A 634 -39.72 -0.91 19.07
CA GLU A 634 -40.58 -1.17 20.21
C GLU A 634 -39.92 -0.73 21.52
N ILE A 635 -38.64 -1.03 21.71
CA ILE A 635 -37.90 -0.62 22.91
C ILE A 635 -37.68 0.90 22.96
N THR A 636 -37.36 1.53 21.83
CA THR A 636 -37.07 2.97 21.77
C THR A 636 -38.32 3.85 21.76
N GLY A 637 -39.47 3.29 21.39
CA GLY A 637 -40.77 3.95 21.41
C GLY A 637 -41.31 4.31 20.02
N PRO A 638 -42.40 3.66 19.56
CA PRO A 638 -43.03 4.01 18.30
C PRO A 638 -43.90 5.27 18.48
N GLY A 639 -43.29 6.46 18.40
CA GLY A 639 -43.91 7.81 18.23
C GLY A 639 -45.17 8.18 19.05
N LEU A 640 -46.26 7.44 18.87
CA LEU A 640 -47.49 7.47 19.66
C LEU A 640 -47.31 6.87 21.07
N CYS A 641 -46.34 5.98 21.26
CA CYS A 641 -45.91 5.49 22.58
C CYS A 641 -44.43 5.80 22.85
N THR A 642 -44.16 6.78 23.72
CA THR A 642 -42.78 7.21 24.04
C THR A 642 -42.09 6.35 25.09
N THR A 643 -42.81 5.46 25.76
CA THR A 643 -42.27 4.55 26.78
C THR A 643 -41.84 3.20 26.22
N GLY A 644 -42.07 2.96 24.94
CA GLY A 644 -41.88 1.66 24.29
C GLY A 644 -43.09 0.73 24.41
N THR A 645 -43.20 -0.17 23.44
CA THR A 645 -44.09 -1.36 23.46
C THR A 645 -43.29 -2.58 23.91
N ASN A 646 -43.94 -3.73 24.05
CA ASN A 646 -43.29 -4.97 24.46
C ASN A 646 -43.00 -5.85 23.24
N PRO A 647 -41.73 -6.05 22.86
CA PRO A 647 -41.36 -6.78 21.64
C PRO A 647 -41.65 -8.29 21.67
N LEU A 648 -42.18 -8.79 22.79
CA LEU A 648 -42.61 -10.18 22.95
C LEU A 648 -44.13 -10.33 22.91
N LYS A 649 -44.86 -9.26 22.61
CA LYS A 649 -46.33 -9.21 22.64
C LYS A 649 -46.88 -8.27 21.57
N LYS A 650 -47.53 -8.89 20.59
CA LYS A 650 -48.21 -8.18 19.48
C LYS A 650 -49.22 -7.10 19.87
N ASP A 651 -49.64 -7.04 21.13
CA ASP A 651 -50.70 -6.18 21.67
C ASP A 651 -50.28 -5.83 23.11
N SER A 652 -49.62 -4.68 23.25
CA SER A 652 -48.96 -4.26 24.49
C SER A 652 -49.93 -3.79 25.56
N ASP A 653 -50.99 -3.08 25.19
CA ASP A 653 -51.99 -2.55 26.11
C ASP A 653 -53.19 -3.48 26.35
N GLY A 654 -53.31 -4.54 25.55
CA GLY A 654 -54.25 -5.64 25.73
C GLY A 654 -55.68 -5.32 25.31
N ASP A 655 -55.89 -4.34 24.44
CA ASP A 655 -57.22 -3.94 23.99
C ASP A 655 -57.77 -4.79 22.82
N GLY A 656 -56.89 -5.56 22.16
CA GLY A 656 -57.18 -6.44 21.04
C GLY A 656 -56.86 -5.87 19.66
N LEU A 657 -56.26 -4.69 19.56
CA LEU A 657 -55.50 -4.20 18.39
C LEU A 657 -54.02 -4.53 18.59
N GLY A 658 -53.29 -4.76 17.50
CA GLY A 658 -51.85 -5.05 17.62
C GLY A 658 -51.01 -3.81 17.39
N ASP A 659 -49.88 -3.67 18.06
CA ASP A 659 -49.14 -2.41 18.16
C ASP A 659 -48.74 -1.90 16.77
N GLY A 660 -48.23 -2.78 15.91
CA GLY A 660 -47.91 -2.47 14.52
C GLY A 660 -49.11 -2.01 13.68
N ALA A 661 -50.32 -2.53 13.95
CA ALA A 661 -51.54 -2.09 13.26
C ALA A 661 -52.02 -0.71 13.74
N GLU A 662 -51.83 -0.42 15.02
CA GLU A 662 -52.19 0.87 15.60
C GLU A 662 -51.26 1.97 15.11
N VAL A 663 -49.95 1.70 15.03
CA VAL A 663 -48.95 2.64 14.51
C VAL A 663 -49.16 2.87 13.01
N LYS A 664 -49.29 1.79 12.20
CA LYS A 664 -49.51 1.89 10.74
C LYS A 664 -50.88 2.47 10.37
N GLY A 665 -51.85 2.31 11.26
CA GLY A 665 -53.20 2.87 11.18
C GLY A 665 -54.27 1.90 10.65
N ILE A 666 -55.49 2.11 11.13
CA ILE A 666 -56.67 1.29 10.88
C ILE A 666 -57.72 2.10 10.12
N THR A 667 -58.26 1.53 9.04
CA THR A 667 -59.29 2.23 8.23
C THR A 667 -60.70 2.01 8.78
N ILE A 668 -61.32 3.07 9.27
CA ILE A 668 -62.72 3.09 9.74
C ILE A 668 -63.65 3.68 8.67
N ASN A 669 -64.48 2.82 8.09
CA ASN A 669 -65.47 3.18 7.06
C ASN A 669 -66.83 3.61 7.65
N GLN A 670 -66.84 4.48 8.66
CA GLN A 670 -68.06 5.06 9.23
C GLN A 670 -68.23 6.51 8.77
N VAL A 671 -69.45 6.89 8.38
CA VAL A 671 -69.80 8.26 8.03
C VAL A 671 -70.30 8.99 9.28
N VAL A 672 -69.74 10.17 9.54
CA VAL A 672 -70.04 11.06 10.68
C VAL A 672 -70.64 12.37 10.18
N THR A 673 -71.66 12.88 10.87
CA THR A 673 -72.29 14.19 10.63
C THR A 673 -72.02 15.11 11.81
N THR A 674 -71.13 16.08 11.61
CA THR A 674 -70.74 17.05 12.65
C THR A 674 -71.54 18.35 12.58
N LEU A 675 -71.27 19.27 13.51
CA LEU A 675 -71.81 20.63 13.63
C LEU A 675 -72.11 21.43 12.35
N ALA A 676 -71.30 21.25 11.30
CA ALA A 676 -71.38 22.00 10.05
C ALA A 676 -71.93 21.16 8.87
N GLY A 677 -72.12 19.85 9.07
CA GLY A 677 -72.70 18.95 8.09
C GLY A 677 -74.21 18.92 8.23
N ARG A 678 -74.95 19.32 7.20
CA ARG A 678 -76.36 18.91 7.12
C ARG A 678 -76.39 17.38 7.21
N PRO A 679 -77.42 16.74 7.83
CA PRO A 679 -77.53 15.28 8.02
C PRO A 679 -77.53 14.42 6.74
N ARG A 680 -77.21 15.00 5.58
CA ARG A 680 -77.11 14.36 4.27
C ARG A 680 -75.69 14.39 3.67
N ALA A 681 -74.75 15.17 4.20
CA ALA A 681 -73.37 15.25 3.70
C ALA A 681 -72.38 14.98 4.86
N GLY A 682 -72.30 13.73 5.31
CA GLY A 682 -71.33 13.30 6.31
C GLY A 682 -69.96 12.99 5.71
N LYS A 683 -68.91 12.98 6.53
CA LYS A 683 -67.54 12.62 6.14
C LYS A 683 -67.17 11.26 6.74
N LYS A 684 -66.39 10.45 6.03
CA LYS A 684 -65.84 9.21 6.61
C LYS A 684 -64.77 9.54 7.66
N ILE A 685 -64.68 8.71 8.72
CA ILE A 685 -63.59 8.79 9.72
C ILE A 685 -62.23 8.59 9.02
N GLY A 686 -62.06 7.50 8.25
CA GLY A 686 -60.85 7.27 7.46
C GLY A 686 -59.80 6.46 8.22
N LEU A 687 -58.52 6.70 7.92
CA LEU A 687 -57.38 6.04 8.59
C LEU A 687 -57.13 6.72 9.94
N VAL A 688 -57.02 5.93 11.01
CA VAL A 688 -56.69 6.39 12.37
C VAL A 688 -55.53 5.58 12.91
N SER A 689 -54.58 6.22 13.59
CA SER A 689 -53.49 5.55 14.30
C SER A 689 -53.63 5.82 15.79
N THR A 690 -53.71 4.77 16.59
CA THR A 690 -53.96 4.80 18.04
C THR A 690 -52.67 4.59 18.83
N ASN A 691 -52.70 4.84 20.13
CA ASN A 691 -51.53 4.70 20.99
C ASN A 691 -51.45 3.26 21.52
N PRO A 692 -50.45 2.45 21.10
CA PRO A 692 -50.36 1.03 21.48
C PRO A 692 -50.03 0.77 22.96
N CYS A 693 -49.79 1.83 23.73
CA CYS A 693 -49.54 1.74 25.17
C CYS A 693 -50.74 2.23 26.00
N ALA A 694 -51.87 2.50 25.35
CA ALA A 694 -53.05 3.04 25.99
C ALA A 694 -54.32 2.56 25.31
N ALA A 695 -54.93 1.53 25.92
CA ALA A 695 -56.13 0.86 25.42
C ALA A 695 -57.34 1.76 25.09
N ASP A 696 -57.30 3.02 25.49
CA ASP A 696 -58.32 4.06 25.25
C ASP A 696 -57.55 5.35 24.94
N THR A 697 -57.26 5.57 23.65
CA THR A 697 -56.35 6.62 23.18
C THR A 697 -56.87 8.01 23.54
N ASP A 698 -58.16 8.26 23.32
CA ASP A 698 -58.75 9.58 23.58
C ASP A 698 -59.27 9.76 25.00
N LYS A 699 -59.40 8.70 25.80
CA LYS A 699 -59.82 8.70 27.21
C LYS A 699 -61.28 9.09 27.40
N ASP A 700 -62.16 8.64 26.53
CA ASP A 700 -63.61 8.74 26.68
C ASP A 700 -64.21 7.53 27.46
N GLY A 701 -63.42 6.46 27.58
CA GLY A 701 -63.72 5.23 28.30
C GLY A 701 -64.19 4.07 27.42
N LEU A 702 -64.19 4.19 26.10
CA LEU A 702 -64.23 3.07 25.15
C LEU A 702 -62.80 2.68 24.79
N THR A 703 -62.57 1.40 24.52
CA THR A 703 -61.25 1.00 24.02
C THR A 703 -61.15 1.26 22.52
N ASP A 704 -59.94 1.47 22.02
CA ASP A 704 -59.70 1.73 20.60
C ASP A 704 -60.28 0.60 19.73
N LYS A 705 -60.13 -0.66 20.17
CA LYS A 705 -60.77 -1.83 19.59
C LYS A 705 -62.28 -1.73 19.55
N GLN A 706 -62.92 -1.30 20.63
CA GLN A 706 -64.39 -1.18 20.70
C GLN A 706 -64.92 -0.16 19.71
N GLU A 707 -64.18 0.92 19.50
CA GLU A 707 -64.54 1.98 18.56
C GLU A 707 -64.34 1.55 17.12
N VAL A 708 -63.18 0.95 16.82
CA VAL A 708 -62.84 0.39 15.51
C VAL A 708 -63.80 -0.73 15.09
N THR A 709 -64.20 -1.60 16.00
CA THR A 709 -65.13 -2.71 15.73
C THR A 709 -66.59 -2.27 15.73
N GLY A 710 -66.92 -1.30 16.59
CA GLY A 710 -68.19 -0.62 16.70
C GLY A 710 -69.14 -1.23 17.73
N SER A 711 -69.97 -0.36 18.31
CA SER A 711 -70.97 -0.68 19.32
C SER A 711 -72.38 -0.82 18.71
N LYS A 712 -73.10 -1.88 19.06
CA LYS A 712 -74.51 -2.08 18.63
C LYS A 712 -75.47 -1.33 19.55
N ILE A 713 -76.04 -0.24 19.04
CA ILE A 713 -77.00 0.60 19.76
C ILE A 713 -78.43 0.23 19.37
N LYS A 714 -79.12 -0.48 20.26
CA LYS A 714 -80.53 -0.92 20.08
C LYS A 714 -81.56 0.16 20.50
N GLN A 715 -81.28 1.42 20.22
CA GLN A 715 -82.18 2.54 20.51
C GLN A 715 -83.05 2.85 19.29
N ARG A 716 -84.37 2.91 19.51
CA ARG A 716 -85.32 3.41 18.52
C ARG A 716 -85.44 4.93 18.62
N VAL A 717 -85.36 5.61 17.48
CA VAL A 717 -85.35 7.07 17.35
C VAL A 717 -86.54 7.54 16.52
N HIS A 718 -87.22 8.60 16.97
CA HIS A 718 -88.35 9.19 16.26
C HIS A 718 -87.95 10.51 15.58
N ARG A 719 -87.97 10.51 14.24
CA ARG A 719 -87.47 11.64 13.44
C ARG A 719 -88.45 12.80 13.32
N SER A 720 -87.93 14.03 13.15
CA SER A 720 -88.71 15.23 12.85
C SER A 720 -89.53 15.13 11.55
N LYS A 721 -90.66 15.86 11.49
CA LYS A 721 -91.73 15.76 10.47
C LYS A 721 -91.29 15.88 9.01
N LYS A 722 -90.12 16.46 8.71
CA LYS A 722 -89.59 16.58 7.34
C LYS A 722 -89.07 15.26 6.75
N ASN A 723 -88.81 14.24 7.58
CA ASN A 723 -88.27 12.93 7.17
C ASN A 723 -89.01 11.75 7.88
N GLY A 724 -90.31 11.91 8.18
CA GLY A 724 -91.05 11.15 9.19
C GLY A 724 -90.89 9.63 9.17
N GLY A 725 -90.58 9.05 10.34
CA GLY A 725 -90.51 7.60 10.58
C GLY A 725 -89.58 7.24 11.75
N TRP A 726 -89.77 6.05 12.33
CA TRP A 726 -88.86 5.49 13.32
C TRP A 726 -87.67 4.81 12.66
N TYR A 727 -86.49 4.88 13.27
CA TYR A 727 -85.34 4.05 12.90
C TYR A 727 -84.62 3.52 14.14
N THR A 728 -83.76 2.52 13.97
CA THR A 728 -82.86 2.03 15.02
C THR A 728 -81.44 2.43 14.66
N ILE A 729 -80.67 2.96 15.62
CA ILE A 729 -79.31 3.46 15.38
C ILE A 729 -78.41 2.39 14.76
N GLY A 730 -78.36 1.20 15.37
CA GLY A 730 -77.62 0.05 14.82
C GLY A 730 -76.15 0.03 15.24
N LEU A 731 -75.28 -0.58 14.43
CA LEU A 731 -73.85 -0.61 14.68
C LEU A 731 -73.24 0.76 14.36
N ARG A 732 -72.44 1.30 15.28
CA ARG A 732 -71.69 2.54 15.09
C ARG A 732 -70.25 2.34 15.52
N LYS A 733 -69.34 2.70 14.63
CA LYS A 733 -67.92 2.85 14.92
C LYS A 733 -67.67 4.33 15.23
N THR A 734 -66.80 4.60 16.18
CA THR A 734 -66.45 5.97 16.57
C THR A 734 -64.97 6.19 16.26
N ASN A 735 -64.49 7.43 16.44
CA ASN A 735 -63.12 7.80 16.12
C ASN A 735 -62.30 7.81 17.40
N PRO A 736 -61.38 6.84 17.59
CA PRO A 736 -60.63 6.67 18.85
C PRO A 736 -59.63 7.78 19.18
N LEU A 737 -59.54 8.80 18.33
CA LEU A 737 -58.67 9.96 18.52
C LEU A 737 -59.44 11.19 19.04
N VAL A 738 -60.76 11.08 19.23
CA VAL A 738 -61.61 12.20 19.64
C VAL A 738 -62.82 11.70 20.42
N LYS A 739 -62.83 12.04 21.72
CA LYS A 739 -63.85 11.65 22.70
C LYS A 739 -65.31 11.81 22.27
N ASP A 740 -65.56 12.74 21.36
CA ASP A 740 -66.88 13.14 20.88
C ASP A 740 -66.79 13.16 19.35
N THR A 741 -67.14 12.03 18.72
CA THR A 741 -66.90 11.78 17.31
C THR A 741 -67.65 12.77 16.42
N ASP A 742 -68.86 13.18 16.79
CA ASP A 742 -69.70 14.09 16.02
C ASP A 742 -69.71 15.56 16.53
N ARG A 743 -69.04 15.81 17.65
CA ARG A 743 -68.77 17.10 18.29
C ARG A 743 -69.99 17.77 18.87
N ASP A 744 -70.97 17.02 19.31
CA ASP A 744 -72.25 17.56 19.73
C ASP A 744 -72.33 17.96 21.22
N GLY A 745 -71.30 17.58 21.99
CA GLY A 745 -71.14 17.86 23.41
C GLY A 745 -71.30 16.64 24.32
N LEU A 746 -71.50 15.43 23.78
CA LEU A 746 -71.47 14.16 24.53
C LEU A 746 -70.28 13.32 24.08
N THR A 747 -69.70 12.54 25.00
CA THR A 747 -68.69 11.57 24.57
C THR A 747 -69.33 10.34 23.93
N ASP A 748 -68.62 9.64 23.07
CA ASP A 748 -69.09 8.45 22.39
C ASP A 748 -69.62 7.40 23.37
N LYS A 749 -68.89 7.18 24.48
CA LYS A 749 -69.34 6.35 25.60
C LYS A 749 -70.65 6.84 26.22
N GLN A 750 -70.80 8.14 26.45
CA GLN A 750 -72.00 8.72 27.05
C GLN A 750 -73.23 8.48 26.18
N GLU A 751 -73.08 8.54 24.87
CA GLU A 751 -74.14 8.31 23.90
C GLU A 751 -74.48 6.83 23.79
N ILE A 752 -73.46 5.97 23.65
CA ILE A 752 -73.60 4.51 23.58
C ILE A 752 -74.24 3.95 24.86
N THR A 753 -73.97 4.53 26.01
CA THR A 753 -74.51 4.06 27.30
C THR A 753 -75.78 4.81 27.72
N GLY A 754 -75.98 6.04 27.23
CA GLY A 754 -77.00 6.98 27.72
C GLY A 754 -76.71 7.52 29.12
N SER A 755 -75.47 7.41 29.61
CA SER A 755 -75.09 7.71 30.99
C SER A 755 -75.18 9.20 31.36
N ALA A 756 -75.06 10.10 30.38
CA ALA A 756 -75.21 11.55 30.59
C ALA A 756 -76.68 11.98 30.80
N ASN A 757 -77.66 11.15 30.41
CA ASN A 757 -79.08 11.50 30.50
C ASN A 757 -79.63 11.28 31.92
N LYS A 758 -79.73 12.37 32.70
CA LYS A 758 -80.22 12.37 34.09
C LYS A 758 -81.74 12.56 34.25
N THR A 759 -82.50 12.59 33.17
CA THR A 759 -83.97 12.83 33.23
C THR A 759 -84.75 11.58 33.66
N LYS A 760 -86.08 11.70 33.87
CA LYS A 760 -86.97 10.55 34.16
C LYS A 760 -86.98 9.45 33.06
N LYS A 761 -86.27 9.67 31.94
CA LYS A 761 -85.96 8.70 30.89
C LYS A 761 -84.47 8.31 30.92
N ALA A 762 -83.91 8.10 32.10
CA ALA A 762 -82.51 7.72 32.27
C ALA A 762 -82.14 6.56 31.32
N GLN A 763 -80.96 6.64 30.69
CA GLN A 763 -80.41 5.66 29.72
C GLN A 763 -80.91 5.74 28.27
N ARG A 764 -81.61 6.81 27.85
CA ARG A 764 -81.81 7.06 26.40
C ARG A 764 -80.46 7.35 25.74
N LYS A 765 -80.14 6.56 24.72
CA LYS A 765 -78.90 6.62 23.92
C LYS A 765 -79.10 7.55 22.71
N SER A 766 -78.02 8.13 22.22
CA SER A 766 -77.95 8.87 20.95
C SER A 766 -76.99 8.17 19.97
N ASP A 767 -76.92 8.65 18.74
CA ASP A 767 -76.09 8.12 17.67
C ASP A 767 -74.75 8.89 17.67
N PRO A 768 -73.64 8.30 18.14
CA PRO A 768 -72.36 9.00 18.34
C PRO A 768 -71.66 9.43 17.04
N THR A 769 -72.34 9.30 15.91
CA THR A 769 -71.83 9.69 14.60
C THR A 769 -72.72 10.76 13.96
N ARG A 770 -73.65 11.32 14.71
CA ARG A 770 -74.66 12.26 14.26
C ARG A 770 -75.01 13.23 15.37
N ALA A 771 -74.49 14.46 15.22
CA ALA A 771 -74.68 15.53 16.18
C ALA A 771 -76.15 16.01 16.40
N ASP A 772 -77.13 15.38 15.77
CA ASP A 772 -78.57 15.57 15.95
C ASP A 772 -79.22 14.24 15.58
N THR A 773 -79.44 13.37 16.57
CA THR A 773 -79.92 12.00 16.36
C THR A 773 -81.35 11.98 15.81
N ASP A 774 -82.24 12.83 16.29
CA ASP A 774 -83.66 12.83 15.90
C ASP A 774 -84.01 13.77 14.73
N TRP A 775 -83.04 14.52 14.23
CA TRP A 775 -83.19 15.54 13.18
C TRP A 775 -84.16 16.67 13.57
N GLY A 776 -84.27 16.95 14.87
CA GLY A 776 -85.11 17.96 15.49
C GLY A 776 -84.54 19.37 15.39
N GLY A 777 -83.25 19.50 15.04
CA GLY A 777 -82.51 20.75 14.90
C GLY A 777 -81.81 21.21 16.18
N ALA A 778 -81.81 20.40 17.23
CA ALA A 778 -80.98 20.56 18.41
C ALA A 778 -79.92 19.44 18.44
N ARG A 779 -78.79 19.68 19.08
CA ARG A 779 -77.75 18.66 19.25
C ARG A 779 -78.01 17.80 20.46
N ASP A 780 -77.66 16.52 20.42
CA ASP A 780 -77.97 15.58 21.50
C ASP A 780 -77.33 16.03 22.81
N GLY A 781 -76.09 16.54 22.79
CA GLY A 781 -75.46 17.18 23.95
C GLY A 781 -76.19 18.40 24.51
N ALA A 782 -76.72 19.27 23.64
CA ALA A 782 -77.56 20.38 24.09
C ALA A 782 -78.89 19.88 24.67
N GLU A 783 -79.49 18.87 24.05
CA GLU A 783 -80.71 18.25 24.52
C GLU A 783 -80.56 17.63 25.90
N VAL A 784 -79.49 16.85 26.11
CA VAL A 784 -79.16 16.26 27.41
C VAL A 784 -78.90 17.35 28.45
N ARG A 785 -78.16 18.42 28.10
CA ARG A 785 -77.90 19.56 28.99
C ARG A 785 -79.17 20.29 29.42
N TYR A 786 -80.14 20.45 28.53
CA TYR A 786 -81.40 21.14 28.81
C TYR A 786 -82.56 20.21 29.20
N GLY A 787 -82.30 18.90 29.30
CA GLY A 787 -83.26 17.90 29.78
C GLY A 787 -84.31 17.44 28.75
N SER A 788 -84.05 17.56 27.45
CA SER A 788 -84.84 16.94 26.37
C SER A 788 -84.30 15.54 26.00
N ASP A 789 -85.01 14.85 25.10
CA ASP A 789 -84.75 13.44 24.74
C ASP A 789 -84.12 13.38 23.34
N PRO A 790 -82.81 13.09 23.23
CA PRO A 790 -82.10 13.13 21.94
C PRO A 790 -82.58 12.09 20.93
N ALA A 791 -83.35 11.09 21.37
CA ALA A 791 -83.93 10.09 20.50
C ALA A 791 -85.38 10.39 20.06
N TYR A 792 -85.93 11.58 20.38
CA TYR A 792 -87.35 11.84 20.18
C TYR A 792 -87.72 13.29 19.88
N ALA A 793 -88.10 13.53 18.61
CA ALA A 793 -88.53 14.85 18.14
C ALA A 793 -89.96 15.19 18.64
N GLY A 794 -90.08 15.68 19.87
CA GLY A 794 -91.32 16.08 20.54
C GLY A 794 -91.57 17.60 20.54
N LYS A 795 -92.85 18.04 20.58
CA LYS A 795 -93.24 19.46 20.53
C LYS A 795 -92.49 20.31 21.57
N ARG A 796 -91.72 21.31 21.11
CA ARG A 796 -91.07 22.37 21.91
C ARG A 796 -91.93 22.81 23.11
N LYS A 797 -91.39 22.76 24.33
CA LYS A 797 -91.91 23.59 25.43
C LYS A 797 -91.47 25.04 25.20
N PRO A 798 -92.38 26.03 25.21
CA PRO A 798 -92.03 27.44 25.06
C PRO A 798 -91.29 27.93 26.31
N GLY A 799 -90.04 28.37 26.19
CA GLY A 799 -89.34 29.03 27.30
C GLY A 799 -87.82 29.12 27.27
N ALA A 800 -87.08 28.29 26.53
CA ALA A 800 -85.62 28.40 26.49
C ALA A 800 -85.17 29.36 25.39
N ARG A 801 -84.70 30.54 25.79
CA ARG A 801 -84.17 31.60 24.91
C ARG A 801 -82.94 31.12 24.15
N THR A 802 -82.84 31.61 22.91
CA THR A 802 -81.63 31.72 22.12
C THR A 802 -80.59 32.55 22.88
N SER A 803 -79.47 31.97 23.27
CA SER A 803 -78.22 32.70 23.45
C SER A 803 -77.27 32.26 22.34
N SER A 804 -77.03 33.17 21.41
CA SER A 804 -75.86 33.20 20.55
C SER A 804 -74.60 32.99 21.39
N VAL A 805 -73.77 32.03 21.00
CA VAL A 805 -72.34 32.07 21.31
C VAL A 805 -71.62 31.98 19.97
N ALA A 806 -71.08 33.13 19.57
CA ALA A 806 -69.93 33.20 18.70
C ALA A 806 -68.71 32.89 19.57
N ASP A 807 -67.91 31.91 19.16
CA ASP A 807 -66.45 32.00 18.93
C ASP A 807 -66.00 30.72 18.21
#